data_AF-A0A5E6RDD4-F1
#
_entry.id   AF-A0A5E6RDD4-F1
#
_cell.length_a   1.000
_cell.length_b   1.000
_cell.length_c   1.000
_cell.angle_alpha   90.00
_cell.angle_beta   90.00
_cell.angle_gamma   90.00
#
_symmetry.space_group_name_H-M   'P 1'
#
loop_
_entity.id
_entity.type
_entity.pdbx_description
1 polymer ?
#
loop_
_entity_poly.entity_id
_entity_poly.type
_entity_poly.pdbx_seq_one_letter_code
_entity_poly.pdbx_strand_id
1 'polypeptide(L)'
;MHLALRAGKNGLLQVGTLSLLSLAVQQAQAACVLTPGPGVDAYVCDSGSSPVGLTDLLGNNILTLPIDGTGTINGYIVTGAGTDLVDMNSGRIVGSVTQSDGADRFRISAGAVTGAVSQGNGIDDFVMSGGQIQSLAQGDGRDTFLMTGGTIVGAFEDGDVAQQTSGTIGRVDMKLDNNIYDMSGGSILGNLVTGFGTDWIIVTGGTIGGNISVSGGDDRITVSGGVINGEIRASLGNDTFNWLNGGQIKSAVLMGDGNDTALLSGLTESLLSATPSIDGGLGNDQLTFDNTTSNTASRYIGWEAVNLNNNSHFDLAGDFFLGDSASNTGTASIDNTSVLAVTQGSIRPYTAGQRATLINAGTIDMTTGSNSAADSLTVYGNYVGNNGQLWLQTVLGDDTSATDKLVVSDGTISGNTQLAVTNLSGLGGLTQNNGIEVVQALNGAVSTTDAFALKGSVSAGAYEYYLFKGGVTAGSENNWYLRSSVAAVQPPVVPPPTPVPQVVVPVPPIPPTPPVVAPDEPPVEPPTSRPVAPVEPTAPPLNQIPAETSPEPAVSTPPLPTAVAGADPIPLYRLEVPVYSVVVPAAQLMTLQALGTFHDRQGEQSLLSETGAVPAGWGRAYGRDFNKSWTGTVSPSFDGSTKGYQVGHDLYASETSGGQIQRFGLFVGQSRLQGDVKGFAEGFQDRRSGRVELDGDNFGAYWTLTDPTVGWYVDLVAMGTRLDGDNKSDRGVKMDSKGHALALSAEAGYPIAISERSHRSR
;
A
#
# COMPACT_ATOMS: atom_id res chain seq x y z
N MET A 1 -3.46 60.20 73.32
CA MET A 1 -4.69 60.59 74.03
C MET A 1 -4.73 62.11 74.08
N HIS A 2 -5.91 62.69 73.81
CA HIS A 2 -6.38 64.07 74.07
C HIS A 2 -5.44 65.23 74.45
N LEU A 3 -5.77 66.39 73.85
CA LEU A 3 -5.71 67.77 74.39
C LEU A 3 -4.30 68.27 74.79
N ALA A 4 -3.92 69.54 74.70
CA ALA A 4 -4.56 70.79 74.32
C ALA A 4 -3.50 71.89 74.47
N LEU A 5 -3.67 72.98 73.72
CA LEU A 5 -3.39 74.37 74.11
C LEU A 5 -1.93 74.80 74.38
N ARG A 6 -1.40 75.68 73.50
CA ARG A 6 -1.22 77.16 73.72
C ARG A 6 0.06 77.50 74.50
N ALA A 7 0.75 78.62 74.33
CA ALA A 7 0.71 79.76 73.40
C ALA A 7 1.87 80.71 73.82
N GLY A 8 2.24 81.63 72.93
CA GLY A 8 2.87 82.91 73.27
C GLY A 8 3.57 83.51 72.05
N LYS A 9 2.95 84.45 71.30
CA LYS A 9 2.87 85.94 71.50
C LYS A 9 4.16 86.64 71.03
N ASN A 10 4.22 87.74 70.27
CA ASN A 10 3.36 88.90 69.90
C ASN A 10 3.84 89.38 68.49
N GLY A 11 3.24 90.28 67.69
CA GLY A 11 2.06 91.13 67.78
C GLY A 11 2.15 92.29 66.75
N LEU A 12 1.12 92.38 65.89
CA LEU A 12 0.38 93.57 65.38
C LEU A 12 0.93 94.63 64.38
N LEU A 13 0.12 94.78 63.31
CA LEU A 13 -0.38 95.97 62.56
C LEU A 13 0.37 96.51 61.33
N GLN A 14 -0.19 96.28 60.11
CA GLN A 14 -1.03 97.25 59.36
C GLN A 14 -1.52 96.72 57.97
N VAL A 15 -2.84 96.86 57.76
CA VAL A 15 -3.63 97.29 56.58
C VAL A 15 -3.31 96.77 55.15
N GLY A 16 -4.33 96.17 54.49
CA GLY A 16 -4.42 96.08 53.01
C GLY A 16 -5.33 94.96 52.45
N THR A 17 -6.55 95.32 52.07
CA THR A 17 -7.72 94.61 51.49
C THR A 17 -7.58 93.46 50.45
N LEU A 18 -8.33 92.37 50.73
CA LEU A 18 -9.14 91.43 49.90
C LEU A 18 -9.10 91.43 48.35
N SER A 19 -8.99 90.24 47.74
CA SER A 19 -10.03 89.64 46.85
C SER A 19 -9.74 88.18 46.44
N LEU A 20 -10.82 87.41 46.24
CA LEU A 20 -10.95 86.02 45.76
C LEU A 20 -10.83 85.88 44.21
N LEU A 21 -10.65 84.63 43.76
CA LEU A 21 -10.90 84.05 42.42
C LEU A 21 -9.95 84.40 41.25
N SER A 22 -9.16 83.41 40.80
CA SER A 22 -9.38 82.67 39.54
C SER A 22 -8.19 81.74 39.27
N LEU A 23 -8.48 80.47 38.95
CA LEU A 23 -7.53 79.56 38.33
C LEU A 23 -7.12 80.16 36.97
N ALA A 24 -5.89 80.65 36.87
CA ALA A 24 -5.25 80.77 35.58
C ALA A 24 -4.85 79.37 35.12
N VAL A 25 -5.74 78.79 34.32
CA VAL A 25 -5.50 77.65 33.44
C VAL A 25 -4.14 77.86 32.77
N GLN A 26 -3.16 77.00 33.06
CA GLN A 26 -2.06 76.80 32.12
C GLN A 26 -2.70 76.25 30.85
N GLN A 27 -2.66 77.02 29.78
CA GLN A 27 -3.02 76.52 28.45
C GLN A 27 -2.16 75.28 28.20
N ALA A 28 -2.80 74.11 28.16
CA ALA A 28 -2.20 72.92 27.56
C ALA A 28 -1.90 73.28 26.10
N GLN A 29 -0.62 73.55 25.81
CA GLN A 29 -0.15 73.70 24.43
C GLN A 29 -0.40 72.35 23.75
N ALA A 30 -1.14 72.35 22.64
CA ALA A 30 -1.33 71.15 21.83
C ALA A 30 0.06 70.62 21.40
N ALA A 31 0.39 69.41 21.81
CA ALA A 31 1.71 68.80 21.59
C ALA A 31 1.80 68.12 20.21
N CYS A 32 1.20 68.71 19.18
CA CYS A 32 1.26 68.27 17.79
C CYS A 32 1.52 69.47 16.87
N VAL A 33 2.62 70.17 17.13
CA VAL A 33 3.11 71.29 16.31
C VAL A 33 4.37 70.81 15.59
N LEU A 34 4.27 70.67 14.28
CA LEU A 34 5.31 70.11 13.43
C LEU A 34 5.97 71.27 12.67
N THR A 35 7.17 71.67 13.07
CA THR A 35 7.88 72.82 12.48
C THR A 35 9.25 72.37 11.98
N PRO A 36 9.44 72.22 10.66
CA PRO A 36 10.69 71.77 10.08
C PRO A 36 11.92 72.57 10.50
N GLY A 37 13.01 71.88 10.81
CA GLY A 37 14.32 72.45 11.16
C GLY A 37 15.39 72.11 10.12
N PRO A 38 16.63 72.59 10.29
CA PRO A 38 17.75 72.11 9.51
C PRO A 38 18.46 70.94 10.21
N GLY A 39 18.54 69.78 9.54
CA GLY A 39 19.44 68.70 9.95
C GLY A 39 18.70 67.51 10.54
N VAL A 40 19.01 67.12 11.78
CA VAL A 40 18.36 65.96 12.43
C VAL A 40 17.24 66.50 13.32
N ASP A 41 16.00 66.26 12.92
CA ASP A 41 14.83 66.82 13.59
C ASP A 41 13.96 65.73 14.24
N ALA A 42 13.39 66.04 15.41
CA ALA A 42 12.54 65.12 16.17
C ALA A 42 11.20 65.79 16.52
N TYR A 43 10.12 65.17 16.07
CA TYR A 43 8.75 65.62 16.19
C TYR A 43 7.97 64.70 17.11
N VAL A 44 7.17 65.27 18.01
CA VAL A 44 6.20 64.53 18.82
C VAL A 44 4.82 65.08 18.52
N CYS A 45 3.87 64.19 18.21
CA CYS A 45 2.45 64.51 18.06
C CYS A 45 1.65 63.70 19.09
N ASP A 46 1.62 64.20 20.33
CA ASP A 46 0.96 63.53 21.47
C ASP A 46 -0.53 63.87 21.57
N SER A 47 -0.91 65.14 21.41
CA SER A 47 -2.30 65.60 21.56
C SER A 47 -2.62 66.81 20.68
N GLY A 48 -3.91 67.01 20.40
CA GLY A 48 -4.39 68.06 19.50
C GLY A 48 -4.23 67.71 18.03
N SER A 49 -4.25 68.71 17.15
CA SER A 49 -4.18 68.48 15.70
C SER A 49 -3.21 69.40 14.96
N SER A 50 -2.36 68.84 14.10
CA SER A 50 -1.60 69.59 13.10
C SER A 50 -2.45 69.80 11.84
N PRO A 51 -2.67 71.05 11.37
CA PRO A 51 -3.57 71.33 10.25
C PRO A 51 -2.96 71.15 8.85
N VAL A 52 -1.63 71.07 8.72
CA VAL A 52 -0.93 71.13 7.42
C VAL A 52 -0.02 69.93 7.11
N GLY A 53 0.15 68.98 8.03
CA GLY A 53 1.08 67.85 7.85
C GLY A 53 2.51 68.16 8.29
N LEU A 54 3.47 67.37 7.82
CA LEU A 54 4.92 67.55 8.00
C LEU A 54 5.61 67.40 6.64
N THR A 55 6.47 68.35 6.29
CA THR A 55 7.35 68.24 5.12
C THR A 55 8.74 68.69 5.55
N ASP A 56 9.63 67.74 5.77
CA ASP A 56 11.02 67.99 6.16
C ASP A 56 11.97 67.19 5.27
N LEU A 57 12.57 67.85 4.30
CA LEU A 57 13.32 67.20 3.23
C LEU A 57 14.83 67.09 3.52
N LEU A 58 15.29 67.49 4.71
CA LEU A 58 16.72 67.57 5.03
C LEU A 58 17.07 66.72 6.25
N GLY A 59 18.16 65.96 6.15
CA GLY A 59 18.72 65.17 7.24
C GLY A 59 17.81 64.05 7.74
N ASN A 60 18.05 63.58 8.97
CA ASN A 60 17.40 62.39 9.53
C ASN A 60 16.27 62.80 10.48
N ASN A 61 15.05 62.38 10.20
CA ASN A 61 13.84 62.87 10.83
C ASN A 61 13.18 61.79 11.67
N ILE A 62 12.71 62.15 12.87
CA ILE A 62 11.98 61.23 13.76
C ILE A 62 10.60 61.83 14.04
N LEU A 63 9.52 61.14 13.69
CA LEU A 63 8.16 61.48 14.08
C LEU A 63 7.60 60.44 15.05
N THR A 64 7.21 60.86 16.25
CA THR A 64 6.64 59.98 17.28
C THR A 64 5.20 60.38 17.62
N LEU A 65 4.27 59.43 17.50
CA LEU A 65 2.96 59.48 18.16
C LEU A 65 3.01 58.52 19.35
N PRO A 66 3.15 59.01 20.59
CA PRO A 66 3.45 58.17 21.75
C PRO A 66 2.26 57.27 22.15
N ILE A 67 2.53 56.28 22.99
CA ILE A 67 1.49 55.46 23.63
C ILE A 67 0.49 56.36 24.35
N ASP A 68 -0.79 56.00 24.30
CA ASP A 68 -1.92 56.73 24.91
C ASP A 68 -2.16 58.16 24.37
N GLY A 69 -1.44 58.56 23.32
CA GLY A 69 -1.66 59.82 22.62
C GLY A 69 -2.99 59.90 21.87
N THR A 70 -3.41 61.13 21.56
CA THR A 70 -4.63 61.47 20.79
C THR A 70 -4.35 62.40 19.60
N GLY A 71 -3.07 62.62 19.29
CA GLY A 71 -2.61 63.48 18.21
C GLY A 71 -3.22 63.12 16.85
N THR A 72 -3.62 64.14 16.10
CA THR A 72 -4.12 63.98 14.72
C THR A 72 -3.34 64.87 13.76
N ILE A 73 -2.78 64.30 12.70
CA ILE A 73 -2.11 65.05 11.64
C ILE A 73 -3.04 65.10 10.42
N ASN A 74 -3.65 66.27 10.17
CA ASN A 74 -4.61 66.50 9.08
C ASN A 74 -3.87 66.90 7.79
N GLY A 75 -2.90 66.09 7.36
CA GLY A 75 -2.09 66.33 6.17
C GLY A 75 -1.17 65.15 5.87
N TYR A 76 -0.36 65.28 4.82
CA TYR A 76 0.67 64.31 4.45
C TYR A 76 1.94 64.49 5.29
N ILE A 77 2.68 63.41 5.50
CA ILE A 77 4.04 63.39 6.03
C ILE A 77 4.98 63.11 4.86
N VAL A 78 5.98 63.97 4.67
CA VAL A 78 7.02 63.78 3.65
C VAL A 78 8.36 64.07 4.30
N THR A 79 9.22 63.06 4.39
CA THR A 79 10.64 63.23 4.74
C THR A 79 11.53 63.13 3.51
N GLY A 80 12.75 63.66 3.60
CA GLY A 80 13.72 63.70 2.50
C GLY A 80 14.69 62.53 2.53
N ALA A 81 15.79 62.64 1.80
CA ALA A 81 16.76 61.56 1.81
C ALA A 81 17.48 61.43 3.17
N GLY A 82 17.69 60.21 3.67
CA GLY A 82 18.37 60.02 4.96
C GLY A 82 18.07 58.70 5.67
N THR A 83 17.93 58.77 6.99
CA THR A 83 17.47 57.67 7.84
C THR A 83 16.35 58.21 8.69
N ASP A 84 15.12 58.02 8.23
CA ASP A 84 13.93 58.58 8.84
C ASP A 84 13.16 57.52 9.64
N LEU A 85 12.53 57.95 10.73
CA LEU A 85 11.72 57.10 11.59
C LEU A 85 10.34 57.70 11.81
N VAL A 86 9.30 56.96 11.48
CA VAL A 86 7.95 57.20 11.99
C VAL A 86 7.59 56.12 13.01
N ASP A 87 7.34 56.52 14.26
CA ASP A 87 6.99 55.63 15.37
C ASP A 87 5.58 55.98 15.89
N MET A 88 4.59 55.19 15.49
CA MET A 88 3.17 55.42 15.73
C MET A 88 2.60 54.41 16.73
N ASN A 89 2.35 54.87 17.95
CA ASN A 89 1.78 54.05 19.02
C ASN A 89 0.36 54.49 19.41
N SER A 90 -0.20 55.48 18.71
CA SER A 90 -1.56 56.01 18.91
C SER A 90 -1.93 56.98 17.78
N GLY A 91 -3.05 57.67 17.93
CA GLY A 91 -3.39 58.83 17.10
C GLY A 91 -3.79 58.51 15.67
N ARG A 92 -3.79 59.54 14.81
CA ARG A 92 -4.21 59.43 13.41
C ARG A 92 -3.40 60.32 12.48
N ILE A 93 -2.96 59.76 11.35
CA ILE A 93 -2.42 60.51 10.21
C ILE A 93 -3.45 60.41 9.09
N VAL A 94 -4.00 61.55 8.65
CA VAL A 94 -5.07 61.54 7.63
C VAL A 94 -4.49 61.41 6.22
N GLY A 95 -3.33 62.00 5.96
CA GLY A 95 -2.65 61.92 4.67
C GLY A 95 -1.76 60.68 4.52
N SER A 96 -0.99 60.65 3.42
CA SER A 96 0.06 59.67 3.18
C SER A 96 1.31 59.95 4.01
N VAL A 97 2.17 58.95 4.12
CA VAL A 97 3.52 59.05 4.66
C VAL A 97 4.51 58.65 3.56
N THR A 98 5.48 59.50 3.27
CA THR A 98 6.52 59.26 2.27
C THR A 98 7.89 59.52 2.89
N GLN A 99 8.76 58.52 2.94
CA GLN A 99 10.09 58.64 3.57
C GLN A 99 11.22 59.02 2.58
N SER A 100 11.03 58.74 1.29
CA SER A 100 11.98 59.03 0.19
C SER A 100 13.24 58.14 0.22
N ASP A 101 14.34 58.53 -0.41
CA ASP A 101 15.53 57.65 -0.50
C ASP A 101 16.26 57.55 0.84
N GLY A 102 16.50 56.36 1.37
CA GLY A 102 17.09 56.26 2.69
C GLY A 102 17.16 54.86 3.26
N ALA A 103 17.66 54.77 4.49
CA ALA A 103 17.46 53.56 5.30
C ALA A 103 16.40 53.89 6.33
N ASP A 104 15.14 53.73 5.94
CA ASP A 104 14.01 54.29 6.65
C ASP A 104 13.28 53.25 7.48
N ARG A 105 12.55 53.74 8.48
CA ARG A 105 11.81 52.88 9.40
C ARG A 105 10.43 53.42 9.68
N PHE A 106 9.44 52.53 9.60
CA PHE A 106 8.08 52.81 10.02
C PHE A 106 7.62 51.76 11.03
N ARG A 107 7.23 52.21 12.22
CA ARG A 107 6.69 51.35 13.29
C ARG A 107 5.28 51.77 13.63
N ILE A 108 4.36 50.81 13.68
CA ILE A 108 2.99 51.05 14.14
C ILE A 108 2.50 49.95 15.08
N SER A 109 2.12 50.35 16.29
CA SER A 109 1.54 49.47 17.31
C SER A 109 0.07 49.77 17.61
N ALA A 110 -0.38 51.00 17.36
CA ALA A 110 -1.78 51.41 17.40
C ALA A 110 -1.96 52.74 16.63
N GLY A 111 -3.22 53.15 16.44
CA GLY A 111 -3.57 54.33 15.65
C GLY A 111 -3.87 54.00 14.18
N ALA A 112 -4.03 55.03 13.35
CA ALA A 112 -4.41 54.86 11.94
C ALA A 112 -3.74 55.86 10.99
N VAL A 113 -3.16 55.36 9.89
CA VAL A 113 -2.78 56.15 8.71
C VAL A 113 -3.80 55.90 7.61
N THR A 114 -4.59 56.91 7.24
CA THR A 114 -5.62 56.73 6.19
C THR A 114 -5.10 56.87 4.77
N GLY A 115 -3.86 57.36 4.59
CA GLY A 115 -3.16 57.36 3.31
C GLY A 115 -2.16 56.21 3.18
N ALA A 116 -1.53 56.13 2.01
CA ALA A 116 -0.45 55.17 1.74
C ALA A 116 0.81 55.51 2.55
N VAL A 117 1.56 54.49 2.94
CA VAL A 117 2.92 54.58 3.46
C VAL A 117 3.87 54.15 2.33
N SER A 118 4.86 54.98 2.02
CA SER A 118 5.90 54.72 1.02
C SER A 118 7.25 54.98 1.67
N GLN A 119 8.16 54.00 1.65
CA GLN A 119 9.49 54.17 2.23
C GLN A 119 10.42 54.79 1.20
N GLY A 120 10.71 54.13 0.07
CA GLY A 120 11.40 54.74 -1.07
C GLY A 120 12.49 53.83 -1.61
N ASN A 121 13.65 54.36 -1.99
CA ASN A 121 14.79 53.49 -2.32
C ASN A 121 15.69 53.34 -1.11
N GLY A 122 16.22 52.14 -0.86
CA GLY A 122 17.32 51.93 0.09
C GLY A 122 17.21 50.62 0.85
N ILE A 123 17.34 50.63 2.18
CA ILE A 123 17.14 49.42 2.99
C ILE A 123 16.24 49.80 4.14
N ASP A 124 14.98 49.43 4.01
CA ASP A 124 13.89 49.91 4.83
C ASP A 124 13.34 48.84 5.78
N ASP A 125 12.80 49.29 6.92
CA ASP A 125 12.26 48.43 7.97
C ASP A 125 10.83 48.85 8.34
N PHE A 126 9.86 47.98 8.06
CA PHE A 126 8.47 48.17 8.46
C PHE A 126 8.07 47.17 9.55
N VAL A 127 7.56 47.68 10.68
CA VAL A 127 7.08 46.86 11.79
C VAL A 127 5.65 47.25 12.18
N MET A 128 4.74 46.28 12.11
CA MET A 128 3.35 46.45 12.51
C MET A 128 2.94 45.42 13.56
N SER A 129 2.57 45.88 14.76
CA SER A 129 2.02 45.05 15.84
C SER A 129 0.55 45.37 16.16
N GLY A 130 0.02 46.45 15.58
CA GLY A 130 -1.38 46.86 15.70
C GLY A 130 -1.67 48.09 14.84
N GLY A 131 -2.83 48.70 15.02
CA GLY A 131 -3.25 49.87 14.23
C GLY A 131 -3.68 49.52 12.80
N GLN A 132 -3.77 50.55 11.95
CA GLN A 132 -4.25 50.42 10.57
C GLN A 132 -3.49 51.36 9.62
N ILE A 133 -3.13 50.87 8.43
CA ILE A 133 -2.66 51.72 7.32
C ILE A 133 -3.43 51.40 6.03
N GLN A 134 -3.48 52.34 5.08
CA GLN A 134 -4.17 52.11 3.81
C GLN A 134 -3.39 51.15 2.89
N SER A 135 -2.09 51.35 2.73
CA SER A 135 -1.18 50.50 1.94
C SER A 135 0.26 50.78 2.33
N LEU A 136 1.17 49.86 2.00
CA LEU A 136 2.61 49.97 2.18
C LEU A 136 3.30 49.69 0.84
N ALA A 137 4.25 50.53 0.46
CA ALA A 137 5.26 50.25 -0.56
C ALA A 137 6.64 50.49 0.06
N GLN A 138 7.54 49.50 0.10
CA GLN A 138 8.88 49.71 0.67
C GLN A 138 9.81 50.26 -0.41
N GLY A 139 9.82 49.67 -1.60
CA GLY A 139 10.43 50.21 -2.82
C GLY A 139 11.65 49.36 -3.25
N ASP A 140 12.68 49.99 -3.82
CA ASP A 140 13.88 49.25 -4.23
C ASP A 140 14.79 49.06 -3.03
N GLY A 141 15.34 47.86 -2.83
CA GLY A 141 16.18 47.65 -1.67
C GLY A 141 16.43 46.21 -1.30
N ARG A 142 16.75 45.98 -0.04
CA ARG A 142 16.55 44.65 0.57
C ARG A 142 15.84 44.86 1.88
N ASP A 143 14.55 45.10 1.77
CA ASP A 143 13.71 45.62 2.82
C ASP A 143 13.20 44.52 3.74
N THR A 144 12.91 44.90 4.99
CA THR A 144 12.36 43.99 5.99
C THR A 144 10.95 44.42 6.39
N PHE A 145 10.07 43.42 6.49
CA PHE A 145 8.69 43.59 6.92
C PHE A 145 8.37 42.60 8.06
N LEU A 146 7.83 43.11 9.16
CA LEU A 146 7.34 42.29 10.28
C LEU A 146 5.92 42.67 10.68
N MET A 147 5.00 41.72 10.57
CA MET A 147 3.62 41.86 11.04
C MET A 147 3.27 40.86 12.15
N THR A 148 2.91 41.40 13.32
CA THR A 148 2.46 40.64 14.50
C THR A 148 1.05 41.04 14.96
N GLY A 149 0.40 41.96 14.24
CA GLY A 149 -0.98 42.40 14.46
C GLY A 149 -1.36 43.52 13.49
N GLY A 150 -2.54 44.13 13.66
CA GLY A 150 -2.96 45.29 12.87
C GLY A 150 -3.54 44.97 11.49
N THR A 151 -3.76 46.01 10.67
CA THR A 151 -4.39 45.89 9.35
C THR A 151 -3.75 46.79 8.29
N ILE A 152 -3.30 46.18 7.18
CA ILE A 152 -3.02 46.87 5.92
C ILE A 152 -4.25 46.65 5.03
N VAL A 153 -5.03 47.70 4.80
CA VAL A 153 -6.33 47.57 4.10
C VAL A 153 -6.15 47.16 2.64
N GLY A 154 -5.21 47.81 1.96
CA GLY A 154 -4.87 47.61 0.56
C GLY A 154 -3.71 46.64 0.40
N ALA A 155 -2.66 47.10 -0.27
CA ALA A 155 -1.52 46.28 -0.62
C ALA A 155 -0.33 46.50 0.30
N PHE A 156 0.43 45.44 0.51
CA PHE A 156 1.86 45.48 0.80
C PHE A 156 2.59 45.22 -0.51
N GLU A 157 3.35 46.21 -0.98
CA GLU A 157 4.07 46.21 -2.26
C GLU A 157 5.57 46.39 -2.06
N ASP A 158 6.36 45.93 -3.04
CA ASP A 158 7.80 46.21 -3.16
C ASP A 158 8.56 45.93 -1.87
N GLY A 159 8.53 44.69 -1.37
CA GLY A 159 9.33 44.34 -0.20
C GLY A 159 9.99 42.99 -0.41
N ASP A 160 11.08 42.72 0.30
CA ASP A 160 11.94 41.56 0.02
C ASP A 160 11.84 40.46 1.05
N VAL A 161 11.93 40.81 2.34
CA VAL A 161 11.97 39.85 3.44
C VAL A 161 10.82 40.13 4.40
N ALA A 162 9.73 39.38 4.23
CA ALA A 162 8.50 39.58 4.95
C ALA A 162 8.19 38.43 5.90
N GLN A 163 7.82 38.78 7.14
CA GLN A 163 7.32 37.84 8.13
C GLN A 163 5.94 38.27 8.65
N GLN A 164 4.96 37.38 8.53
CA GLN A 164 3.61 37.56 9.03
C GLN A 164 3.23 36.46 10.02
N THR A 165 3.03 36.86 11.28
CA THR A 165 2.61 35.95 12.37
C THR A 165 1.16 36.19 12.81
N SER A 166 0.58 37.33 12.45
CA SER A 166 -0.81 37.72 12.75
C SER A 166 -1.24 38.89 11.85
N GLY A 167 -2.35 39.54 12.17
CA GLY A 167 -2.85 40.71 11.45
C GLY A 167 -3.52 40.39 10.11
N THR A 168 -3.90 41.43 9.37
CA THR A 168 -4.61 41.29 8.09
C THR A 168 -4.03 42.20 7.02
N ILE A 169 -3.73 41.64 5.85
CA ILE A 169 -3.30 42.37 4.65
C ILE A 169 -4.34 42.17 3.56
N GLY A 170 -4.69 43.22 2.83
CA GLY A 170 -5.60 43.11 1.68
C GLY A 170 -5.02 42.23 0.57
N ARG A 171 -3.84 42.56 0.06
CA ARG A 171 -3.03 41.72 -0.87
C ARG A 171 -1.54 41.96 -0.67
N VAL A 172 -0.71 41.02 -1.13
CA VAL A 172 0.75 41.17 -1.16
C VAL A 172 1.25 41.09 -2.60
N ASP A 173 2.14 42.01 -2.98
CA ASP A 173 2.75 42.11 -4.31
C ASP A 173 4.21 42.60 -4.20
N MET A 174 5.15 41.68 -4.02
CA MET A 174 6.56 41.97 -3.73
C MET A 174 7.39 42.33 -4.99
N LYS A 175 6.81 42.24 -6.19
CA LYS A 175 7.41 42.64 -7.48
C LYS A 175 8.79 42.03 -7.76
N LEU A 176 9.70 42.76 -8.41
CA LEU A 176 10.85 42.22 -9.16
C LEU A 176 12.10 42.06 -8.30
N ASP A 177 12.18 41.04 -7.44
CA ASP A 177 13.37 40.76 -6.61
C ASP A 177 13.43 39.28 -6.16
N ASN A 178 14.46 38.91 -5.39
CA ASN A 178 14.53 37.59 -4.77
C ASN A 178 13.83 37.63 -3.39
N ASN A 179 12.56 37.28 -3.37
CA ASN A 179 11.68 37.55 -2.24
C ASN A 179 11.56 36.37 -1.27
N ILE A 180 11.34 36.66 0.01
CA ILE A 180 11.06 35.70 1.07
C ILE A 180 9.79 36.14 1.79
N TYR A 181 8.75 35.30 1.76
CA TYR A 181 7.53 35.52 2.53
C TYR A 181 7.28 34.36 3.51
N ASP A 182 7.48 34.61 4.80
CA ASP A 182 7.26 33.67 5.91
C ASP A 182 5.95 33.97 6.64
N MET A 183 4.94 33.12 6.44
CA MET A 183 3.63 33.20 7.06
C MET A 183 3.40 32.08 8.06
N SER A 184 3.32 32.43 9.35
CA SER A 184 2.95 31.51 10.44
C SER A 184 1.58 31.79 11.06
N GLY A 185 0.93 32.89 10.66
CA GLY A 185 -0.40 33.26 11.12
C GLY A 185 -0.94 34.49 10.38
N GLY A 186 -2.10 34.98 10.81
CA GLY A 186 -2.75 36.14 10.18
C GLY A 186 -3.54 35.80 8.92
N SER A 187 -3.88 36.81 8.13
CA SER A 187 -4.69 36.66 6.92
C SER A 187 -4.22 37.59 5.80
N ILE A 188 -4.11 37.04 4.59
CA ILE A 188 -4.04 37.77 3.33
C ILE A 188 -5.40 37.58 2.66
N LEU A 189 -6.16 38.65 2.45
CA LEU A 189 -7.53 38.54 1.93
C LEU A 189 -7.55 38.19 0.44
N GLY A 190 -6.58 38.69 -0.31
CA GLY A 190 -6.38 38.44 -1.74
C GLY A 190 -5.18 37.56 -2.02
N ASN A 191 -4.43 37.90 -3.06
CA ASN A 191 -3.28 37.14 -3.54
C ASN A 191 -2.00 37.45 -2.75
N LEU A 192 -1.09 36.48 -2.76
CA LEU A 192 0.32 36.64 -2.42
C LEU A 192 1.13 36.46 -3.71
N VAL A 193 1.77 37.55 -4.17
CA VAL A 193 2.55 37.56 -5.42
C VAL A 193 3.98 38.01 -5.13
N THR A 194 4.98 37.26 -5.60
CA THR A 194 6.40 37.59 -5.44
C THR A 194 7.13 37.94 -6.72
N GLY A 195 6.45 37.95 -7.87
CA GLY A 195 6.98 38.56 -9.09
C GLY A 195 7.97 37.68 -9.85
N PHE A 196 9.13 38.21 -10.26
CA PHE A 196 10.19 37.45 -10.96
C PHE A 196 11.42 37.42 -10.07
N GLY A 197 12.17 36.33 -10.06
CA GLY A 197 13.37 36.20 -9.23
C GLY A 197 13.55 34.76 -8.76
N THR A 198 14.28 34.58 -7.66
CA THR A 198 14.30 33.33 -6.90
C THR A 198 13.60 33.59 -5.58
N ASP A 199 12.35 33.16 -5.53
CA ASP A 199 11.45 33.44 -4.43
C ASP A 199 11.33 32.26 -3.47
N TRP A 200 11.01 32.56 -2.21
CA TRP A 200 10.73 31.57 -1.20
C TRP A 200 9.51 31.91 -0.37
N ILE A 201 8.43 31.17 -0.58
CA ILE A 201 7.21 31.28 0.20
C ILE A 201 7.14 30.14 1.21
N ILE A 202 6.93 30.49 2.48
CA ILE A 202 6.81 29.54 3.60
C ILE A 202 5.47 29.77 4.28
N VAL A 203 4.60 28.77 4.28
CA VAL A 203 3.28 28.83 4.93
C VAL A 203 3.18 27.74 5.99
N THR A 204 3.35 28.14 7.26
CA THR A 204 3.21 27.27 8.43
C THR A 204 1.89 27.51 9.18
N GLY A 205 1.16 28.59 8.86
CA GLY A 205 -0.12 28.94 9.47
C GLY A 205 -0.82 30.12 8.78
N GLY A 206 -2.01 30.49 9.28
CA GLY A 206 -2.79 31.61 8.74
C GLY A 206 -3.69 31.26 7.55
N THR A 207 -4.15 32.26 6.81
CA THR A 207 -5.05 32.09 5.66
C THR A 207 -4.70 33.02 4.50
N ILE A 208 -4.60 32.45 3.30
CA ILE A 208 -4.49 33.19 2.04
C ILE A 208 -5.80 33.00 1.27
N GLY A 209 -6.50 34.11 1.03
CA GLY A 209 -7.81 34.12 0.40
C GLY A 209 -7.77 33.91 -1.11
N GLY A 210 -6.72 34.41 -1.76
CA GLY A 210 -6.48 34.28 -3.20
C GLY A 210 -5.35 33.33 -3.54
N ASN A 211 -4.73 33.58 -4.70
CA ASN A 211 -3.68 32.75 -5.27
C ASN A 211 -2.31 33.07 -4.64
N ILE A 212 -1.44 32.07 -4.64
CA ILE A 212 0.01 32.24 -4.53
C ILE A 212 0.59 32.23 -5.94
N SER A 213 1.39 33.23 -6.31
CA SER A 213 2.03 33.33 -7.63
C SER A 213 3.47 33.80 -7.52
N VAL A 214 4.42 32.97 -7.96
CA VAL A 214 5.87 33.29 -7.96
C VAL A 214 6.43 33.58 -9.37
N SER A 215 5.57 33.50 -10.38
CA SER A 215 5.73 33.93 -11.79
C SER A 215 6.96 33.46 -12.58
N GLY A 216 8.20 33.75 -12.21
CA GLY A 216 9.31 33.32 -13.05
C GLY A 216 10.67 33.34 -12.38
N GLY A 217 11.40 32.24 -12.55
CA GLY A 217 12.68 31.91 -11.96
C GLY A 217 12.59 30.60 -11.19
N ASP A 218 13.66 30.20 -10.49
CA ASP A 218 13.70 28.91 -9.79
C ASP A 218 13.20 29.07 -8.34
N ASP A 219 11.90 28.89 -8.12
CA ASP A 219 11.22 29.27 -6.88
C ASP A 219 11.01 28.13 -5.89
N ARG A 220 10.71 28.48 -4.64
CA ARG A 220 10.43 27.53 -3.56
C ARG A 220 9.15 27.87 -2.84
N ILE A 221 8.23 26.91 -2.78
CA ILE A 221 6.97 27.05 -2.05
C ILE A 221 6.86 25.91 -1.06
N THR A 222 6.87 26.23 0.23
CA THR A 222 6.72 25.25 1.32
C THR A 222 5.42 25.51 2.07
N VAL A 223 4.56 24.50 2.14
CA VAL A 223 3.31 24.52 2.90
C VAL A 223 3.35 23.42 3.96
N SER A 224 3.24 23.79 5.22
CA SER A 224 3.13 22.83 6.34
C SER A 224 1.99 23.13 7.30
N GLY A 225 1.20 24.17 7.03
CA GLY A 225 0.06 24.58 7.82
C GLY A 225 -0.77 25.66 7.11
N GLY A 226 -1.77 26.19 7.80
CA GLY A 226 -2.64 27.25 7.26
C GLY A 226 -3.63 26.78 6.19
N VAL A 227 -4.28 27.73 5.53
CA VAL A 227 -5.29 27.51 4.48
C VAL A 227 -5.01 28.42 3.30
N ILE A 228 -4.87 27.83 2.11
CA ILE A 228 -4.73 28.52 0.82
C ILE A 228 -6.01 28.23 0.03
N ASN A 229 -6.83 29.25 -0.20
CA ASN A 229 -8.11 29.07 -0.90
C ASN A 229 -7.97 29.15 -2.42
N GLY A 230 -7.04 29.96 -2.93
CA GLY A 230 -6.72 30.05 -4.35
C GLY A 230 -5.68 29.02 -4.81
N GLU A 231 -5.29 29.16 -6.07
CA GLU A 231 -4.30 28.31 -6.72
C GLU A 231 -2.88 28.64 -6.25
N ILE A 232 -1.98 27.67 -6.38
CA ILE A 232 -0.54 27.90 -6.31
C ILE A 232 -0.02 27.85 -7.75
N ARG A 233 0.70 28.89 -8.18
CA ARG A 233 1.21 29.06 -9.55
C ARG A 233 2.71 29.33 -9.52
N ALA A 234 3.52 28.35 -9.91
CA ALA A 234 4.98 28.48 -9.95
C ALA A 234 5.45 29.15 -11.26
N SER A 235 4.84 28.75 -12.38
CA SER A 235 4.98 29.32 -13.72
C SER A 235 6.28 28.94 -14.44
N LEU A 236 7.22 29.86 -14.72
CA LEU A 236 8.41 29.55 -15.53
C LEU A 236 9.64 29.33 -14.66
N GLY A 237 10.35 28.21 -14.79
CA GLY A 237 11.61 27.96 -14.08
C GLY A 237 11.62 26.58 -13.45
N ASN A 238 12.73 26.18 -12.81
CA ASN A 238 12.79 24.89 -12.12
C ASN A 238 12.38 25.06 -10.66
N ASP A 239 11.12 24.79 -10.39
CA ASP A 239 10.47 25.10 -9.13
C ASP A 239 10.48 23.92 -8.15
N THR A 240 10.43 24.26 -6.87
CA THR A 240 10.33 23.28 -5.78
C THR A 240 9.08 23.54 -4.94
N PHE A 241 8.14 22.60 -4.96
CA PHE A 241 6.95 22.60 -4.13
C PHE A 241 7.03 21.53 -3.04
N ASN A 242 6.98 21.94 -1.77
CA ASN A 242 7.01 21.04 -0.62
C ASN A 242 5.72 21.16 0.19
N TRP A 243 4.92 20.10 0.25
CA TRP A 243 3.74 20.02 1.10
C TRP A 243 3.96 19.01 2.22
N LEU A 244 4.09 19.51 3.45
CA LEU A 244 4.68 18.78 4.57
C LEU A 244 3.73 18.72 5.77
N ASN A 245 3.29 17.52 6.15
CA ASN A 245 2.58 17.21 7.41
C ASN A 245 1.24 17.92 7.67
N GLY A 246 0.85 18.94 6.89
CA GLY A 246 -0.31 19.78 7.17
C GLY A 246 -0.53 20.90 6.16
N GLY A 247 -1.52 21.75 6.44
CA GLY A 247 -1.95 22.84 5.54
C GLY A 247 -2.99 22.39 4.53
N GLN A 248 -3.97 23.24 4.24
CA GLN A 248 -5.05 22.96 3.29
C GLN A 248 -4.89 23.79 2.03
N ILE A 249 -4.78 23.15 0.87
CA ILE A 249 -4.78 23.80 -0.44
C ILE A 249 -6.09 23.43 -1.13
N LYS A 250 -6.96 24.43 -1.36
CA LYS A 250 -8.34 24.18 -1.84
C LYS A 250 -8.54 24.35 -3.35
N SER A 251 -7.48 24.70 -4.07
CA SER A 251 -7.48 24.83 -5.52
C SER A 251 -6.25 24.11 -6.11
N ALA A 252 -6.04 24.23 -7.42
CA ALA A 252 -4.95 23.55 -8.10
C ALA A 252 -3.56 24.05 -7.66
N VAL A 253 -2.58 23.15 -7.69
CA VAL A 253 -1.16 23.48 -7.73
C VAL A 253 -0.70 23.31 -9.17
N LEU A 254 -0.16 24.37 -9.74
CA LEU A 254 0.30 24.45 -11.13
C LEU A 254 1.79 24.82 -11.10
N MET A 255 2.65 23.86 -11.44
CA MET A 255 4.10 24.05 -11.43
C MET A 255 4.50 24.85 -12.67
N GLY A 256 4.33 24.33 -13.90
CA GLY A 256 4.39 25.16 -15.11
C GLY A 256 5.47 24.68 -16.07
N ASP A 257 6.21 25.59 -16.71
CA ASP A 257 7.29 25.17 -17.61
C ASP A 257 8.60 25.10 -16.82
N GLY A 258 9.26 23.95 -16.81
CA GLY A 258 10.43 23.76 -15.97
C GLY A 258 10.84 22.32 -15.81
N ASN A 259 11.89 22.05 -15.04
CA ASN A 259 12.05 20.73 -14.45
C ASN A 259 11.73 20.85 -12.97
N ASP A 260 10.48 20.58 -12.64
CA ASP A 260 9.91 20.88 -11.35
C ASP A 260 9.99 19.69 -10.41
N THR A 261 10.00 20.00 -9.11
CA THR A 261 9.98 18.98 -8.07
C THR A 261 8.86 19.24 -7.08
N ALA A 262 8.06 18.20 -6.82
CA ALA A 262 7.05 18.20 -5.77
C ALA A 262 7.31 17.10 -4.74
N LEU A 263 7.34 17.48 -3.46
CA LEU A 263 7.39 16.56 -2.33
C LEU A 263 6.09 16.64 -1.52
N LEU A 264 5.39 15.52 -1.43
CA LEU A 264 4.23 15.32 -0.58
C LEU A 264 4.63 14.43 0.59
N SER A 265 4.87 15.03 1.76
CA SER A 265 5.41 14.31 2.92
C SER A 265 4.44 14.29 4.10
N GLY A 266 4.15 13.10 4.63
CA GLY A 266 3.30 12.92 5.82
C GLY A 266 1.83 13.34 5.61
N LEU A 267 1.33 13.34 4.37
CA LEU A 267 -0.04 13.76 4.05
C LEU A 267 -0.99 12.56 4.03
N THR A 268 -2.26 12.81 4.33
CA THR A 268 -3.33 11.81 4.20
C THR A 268 -4.32 12.25 3.13
N GLU A 269 -5.09 11.31 2.58
CA GLU A 269 -6.10 11.63 1.58
C GLU A 269 -7.14 12.64 2.09
N SER A 270 -7.43 12.65 3.39
CA SER A 270 -8.33 13.66 3.98
C SER A 270 -7.84 15.10 3.76
N LEU A 271 -6.52 15.30 3.68
CA LEU A 271 -5.90 16.59 3.41
C LEU A 271 -5.78 16.86 1.90
N LEU A 272 -5.40 15.85 1.13
CA LEU A 272 -5.21 15.94 -0.33
C LEU A 272 -6.53 16.12 -1.09
N SER A 273 -7.63 15.60 -0.55
CA SER A 273 -8.95 15.59 -1.22
C SER A 273 -9.47 16.98 -1.61
N ALA A 274 -9.03 18.02 -0.91
CA ALA A 274 -9.40 19.41 -1.20
C ALA A 274 -8.67 20.01 -2.41
N THR A 275 -7.52 19.43 -2.82
CA THR A 275 -6.67 19.95 -3.90
C THR A 275 -6.98 19.22 -5.21
N PRO A 276 -7.81 19.77 -6.12
CA PRO A 276 -8.31 19.03 -7.28
C PRO A 276 -7.22 18.48 -8.21
N SER A 277 -6.09 19.19 -8.34
CA SER A 277 -4.96 18.78 -9.17
C SER A 277 -3.63 19.32 -8.64
N ILE A 278 -2.57 18.56 -8.90
CA ILE A 278 -1.17 18.93 -8.77
C ILE A 278 -0.52 18.60 -10.12
N ASP A 279 -0.29 19.64 -10.91
CA ASP A 279 0.14 19.58 -12.30
C ASP A 279 1.62 19.97 -12.40
N GLY A 280 2.47 19.07 -12.88
CA GLY A 280 3.89 19.35 -13.15
C GLY A 280 4.08 20.31 -14.32
N GLY A 281 3.15 20.31 -15.28
CA GLY A 281 3.22 21.19 -16.45
C GLY A 281 4.11 20.60 -17.54
N LEU A 282 4.98 21.43 -18.13
CA LEU A 282 5.89 21.03 -19.20
C LEU A 282 7.31 20.86 -18.67
N GLY A 283 7.90 19.73 -19.02
CA GLY A 283 9.34 19.54 -18.92
C GLY A 283 9.69 18.14 -18.43
N ASN A 284 10.52 18.05 -17.39
CA ASN A 284 10.88 16.76 -16.82
C ASN A 284 10.79 16.82 -15.30
N ASP A 285 9.60 16.50 -14.82
CA ASP A 285 9.15 16.79 -13.48
C ASP A 285 9.16 15.56 -12.59
N GLN A 286 9.39 15.80 -11.30
CA GLN A 286 9.45 14.75 -10.30
C GLN A 286 8.44 14.96 -9.16
N LEU A 287 7.54 14.00 -8.98
CA LEU A 287 6.65 13.90 -7.84
C LEU A 287 7.09 12.80 -6.89
N THR A 288 7.27 13.15 -5.61
CA THR A 288 7.62 12.20 -4.57
C THR A 288 6.57 12.18 -3.47
N PHE A 289 6.01 11.00 -3.23
CA PHE A 289 5.21 10.69 -2.05
C PHE A 289 6.16 10.13 -0.99
N ASP A 290 6.17 10.74 0.20
CA ASP A 290 7.01 10.32 1.33
C ASP A 290 6.13 10.14 2.57
N ASN A 291 5.89 8.91 3.01
CA ASN A 291 4.94 8.60 4.07
C ASN A 291 3.56 9.26 3.83
N THR A 292 3.09 9.22 2.57
CA THR A 292 1.85 9.87 2.15
C THR A 292 0.84 8.83 1.65
N THR A 293 -0.43 9.03 2.01
CA THR A 293 -1.56 8.22 1.51
C THR A 293 -2.39 9.03 0.52
N SER A 294 -2.55 8.55 -0.71
CA SER A 294 -3.51 9.10 -1.67
C SER A 294 -4.30 8.02 -2.41
N ASN A 295 -5.51 8.35 -2.86
CA ASN A 295 -6.40 7.42 -3.58
C ASN A 295 -6.97 7.94 -4.91
N THR A 296 -6.47 9.08 -5.40
CA THR A 296 -7.00 9.74 -6.59
C THR A 296 -5.89 9.98 -7.61
N ALA A 297 -5.67 9.00 -8.49
CA ALA A 297 -4.60 9.09 -9.48
C ALA A 297 -4.74 10.27 -10.44
N SER A 298 -5.97 10.65 -10.82
CA SER A 298 -6.22 11.79 -11.69
C SER A 298 -5.88 13.16 -11.09
N ARG A 299 -5.49 13.21 -9.81
CA ARG A 299 -5.01 14.44 -9.16
C ARG A 299 -3.62 14.83 -9.67
N TYR A 300 -2.82 13.86 -10.10
CA TYR A 300 -1.42 14.06 -10.45
C TYR A 300 -1.29 14.01 -11.97
N ILE A 301 -0.82 15.11 -12.56
CA ILE A 301 -0.80 15.34 -14.02
C ILE A 301 0.58 15.87 -14.40
N GLY A 302 1.12 15.46 -15.57
CA GLY A 302 2.37 16.00 -16.09
C GLY A 302 3.58 15.64 -15.23
N TRP A 303 3.72 14.37 -14.83
CA TRP A 303 4.87 13.91 -14.04
C TRP A 303 5.62 12.79 -14.75
N GLU A 304 6.88 13.04 -15.12
CA GLU A 304 7.77 12.09 -15.79
C GLU A 304 8.39 11.10 -14.80
N ALA A 305 8.60 11.51 -13.56
CA ALA A 305 9.13 10.68 -12.49
C ALA A 305 8.21 10.71 -11.26
N VAL A 306 7.58 9.60 -10.93
CA VAL A 306 6.72 9.46 -9.75
C VAL A 306 7.30 8.43 -8.80
N ASN A 307 7.52 8.79 -7.53
CA ASN A 307 8.15 7.92 -6.54
C ASN A 307 7.27 7.74 -5.30
N LEU A 308 6.95 6.49 -4.95
CA LEU A 308 6.34 6.13 -3.67
C LEU A 308 7.44 5.69 -2.69
N ASN A 309 7.72 6.53 -1.71
CA ASN A 309 8.78 6.33 -0.73
C ASN A 309 8.25 6.26 0.71
N ASN A 310 9.01 5.56 1.57
CA ASN A 310 8.91 5.60 3.02
C ASN A 310 7.48 5.36 3.55
N ASN A 311 6.97 4.13 3.36
CA ASN A 311 5.62 3.71 3.77
C ASN A 311 4.49 4.51 3.10
N SER A 312 4.71 5.02 1.88
CA SER A 312 3.63 5.64 1.11
C SER A 312 2.61 4.59 0.66
N HIS A 313 1.36 5.02 0.56
CA HIS A 313 0.24 4.18 0.14
C HIS A 313 -0.54 4.87 -0.98
N PHE A 314 -0.63 4.25 -2.14
CA PHE A 314 -1.34 4.79 -3.28
C PHE A 314 -2.43 3.83 -3.74
N ASP A 315 -3.69 4.22 -3.58
CA ASP A 315 -4.82 3.46 -4.13
C ASP A 315 -5.03 3.88 -5.58
N LEU A 316 -4.67 3.00 -6.50
CA LEU A 316 -4.83 3.24 -7.93
C LEU A 316 -6.18 2.71 -8.40
N ALA A 317 -7.04 3.66 -8.80
CA ALA A 317 -8.27 3.40 -9.51
C ALA A 317 -8.30 4.16 -10.84
N GLY A 318 -8.63 3.46 -11.92
CA GLY A 318 -8.64 4.02 -13.28
C GLY A 318 -7.23 4.27 -13.82
N ASP A 319 -7.12 5.25 -14.73
CA ASP A 319 -5.87 5.55 -15.41
C ASP A 319 -4.99 6.53 -14.63
N PHE A 320 -3.72 6.18 -14.49
CA PHE A 320 -2.65 7.05 -14.04
C PHE A 320 -1.67 7.29 -15.20
N PHE A 321 -1.64 8.53 -15.69
CA PHE A 321 -0.81 8.92 -16.82
C PHE A 321 0.52 9.48 -16.34
N LEU A 322 1.60 9.04 -16.98
CA LEU A 322 2.95 9.53 -16.76
C LEU A 322 3.42 10.31 -17.97
N GLY A 323 4.09 11.42 -17.68
CA GLY A 323 4.54 12.39 -18.67
C GLY A 323 3.47 13.41 -19.10
N ASP A 324 3.85 14.23 -20.06
CA ASP A 324 3.07 15.33 -20.64
C ASP A 324 3.12 15.29 -22.19
N SER A 325 2.70 16.38 -22.85
CA SER A 325 2.73 16.51 -24.32
C SER A 325 4.13 16.61 -24.94
N ALA A 326 5.14 16.98 -24.15
CA ALA A 326 6.54 17.10 -24.55
C ALA A 326 7.34 15.81 -24.28
N SER A 327 7.26 15.26 -23.08
CA SER A 327 7.95 14.05 -22.63
C SER A 327 7.26 12.77 -23.11
N ASN A 328 5.95 12.82 -23.36
CA ASN A 328 5.08 11.75 -23.84
C ASN A 328 4.93 10.52 -22.91
N THR A 329 5.78 10.36 -21.91
CA THR A 329 5.81 9.18 -21.02
C THR A 329 6.62 9.44 -19.75
N GLY A 330 6.66 8.45 -18.85
CA GLY A 330 7.44 8.55 -17.62
C GLY A 330 7.64 7.21 -16.90
N THR A 331 8.20 7.31 -15.70
CA THR A 331 8.51 6.20 -14.80
C THR A 331 7.83 6.39 -13.45
N ALA A 332 7.15 5.35 -12.98
CA ALA A 332 6.66 5.24 -11.62
C ALA A 332 7.52 4.22 -10.86
N SER A 333 7.96 4.56 -9.65
CA SER A 333 8.74 3.68 -8.78
C SER A 333 8.06 3.50 -7.41
N ILE A 334 8.14 2.28 -6.90
CA ILE A 334 7.64 1.91 -5.57
C ILE A 334 8.83 1.40 -4.76
N ASP A 335 9.17 2.07 -3.66
CA ASP A 335 10.22 1.62 -2.75
C ASP A 335 9.83 0.38 -1.96
N ASN A 336 10.79 -0.26 -1.28
CA ASN A 336 10.57 -1.52 -0.57
C ASN A 336 9.65 -1.45 0.66
N THR A 337 9.21 -0.26 1.06
CA THR A 337 8.31 -0.05 2.20
C THR A 337 6.91 0.39 1.78
N SER A 338 6.74 0.82 0.53
CA SER A 338 5.52 1.43 0.03
C SER A 338 4.59 0.42 -0.66
N VAL A 339 3.32 0.81 -0.75
CA VAL A 339 2.24 -0.02 -1.30
C VAL A 339 1.53 0.71 -2.42
N LEU A 340 1.38 0.03 -3.56
CA LEU A 340 0.44 0.37 -4.61
C LEU A 340 -0.75 -0.59 -4.50
N ALA A 341 -1.87 -0.11 -3.96
CA ALA A 341 -3.10 -0.90 -3.86
C ALA A 341 -3.91 -0.75 -5.14
N VAL A 342 -4.41 -1.86 -5.70
CA VAL A 342 -5.12 -1.85 -6.99
C VAL A 342 -6.34 -2.76 -6.93
N THR A 343 -7.50 -2.21 -7.30
CA THR A 343 -8.67 -3.03 -7.65
C THR A 343 -8.81 -3.10 -9.17
N GLN A 344 -8.92 -1.94 -9.82
CA GLN A 344 -8.91 -1.81 -11.28
C GLN A 344 -8.13 -0.56 -11.64
N GLY A 345 -6.92 -0.73 -12.16
CA GLY A 345 -5.99 0.38 -12.39
C GLY A 345 -5.13 0.21 -13.63
N SER A 346 -4.69 1.33 -14.20
CA SER A 346 -3.75 1.35 -15.31
C SER A 346 -2.65 2.39 -15.11
N ILE A 347 -1.42 2.03 -15.45
CA ILE A 347 -0.30 2.97 -15.58
C ILE A 347 -0.02 3.15 -17.07
N ARG A 348 -0.11 4.39 -17.53
CA ARG A 348 -0.09 4.73 -18.95
C ARG A 348 0.94 5.81 -19.28
N PRO A 349 1.53 5.79 -20.47
CA PRO A 349 2.19 6.97 -21.01
C PRO A 349 1.15 8.04 -21.34
N TYR A 350 1.55 9.31 -21.36
CA TYR A 350 0.73 10.41 -21.87
C TYR A 350 0.28 10.17 -23.32
N THR A 351 1.24 9.85 -24.20
CA THR A 351 0.96 9.62 -25.63
C THR A 351 0.80 8.13 -25.92
N ALA A 352 -0.30 7.76 -26.59
CA ALA A 352 -0.57 6.40 -27.02
C ALA A 352 0.55 5.83 -27.92
N GLY A 353 0.94 4.57 -27.69
CA GLY A 353 2.03 3.91 -28.41
C GLY A 353 3.43 4.19 -27.85
N GLN A 354 3.56 5.04 -26.83
CA GLN A 354 4.76 5.12 -26.00
C GLN A 354 4.72 4.05 -24.89
N ARG A 355 5.77 3.99 -24.07
CA ARG A 355 5.92 2.99 -23.00
C ARG A 355 6.24 3.64 -21.67
N ALA A 356 5.27 3.62 -20.76
CA ALA A 356 5.52 3.94 -19.36
C ALA A 356 6.33 2.83 -18.70
N THR A 357 7.10 3.16 -17.65
CA THR A 357 7.83 2.15 -16.87
C THR A 357 7.36 2.11 -15.43
N LEU A 358 7.01 0.93 -14.93
CA LEU A 358 6.75 0.67 -13.51
C LEU A 358 7.91 -0.12 -12.91
N ILE A 359 8.57 0.44 -11.89
CA ILE A 359 9.62 -0.22 -11.11
C ILE A 359 9.06 -0.61 -9.74
N ASN A 360 9.02 -1.90 -9.44
CA ASN A 360 8.43 -2.44 -8.22
C ASN A 360 9.49 -3.01 -7.26
N ALA A 361 9.92 -2.24 -6.27
CA ALA A 361 10.67 -2.76 -5.11
C ALA A 361 9.76 -3.02 -3.89
N GLY A 362 8.56 -2.44 -3.87
CA GLY A 362 7.57 -2.51 -2.79
C GLY A 362 6.56 -3.63 -2.94
N THR A 363 5.31 -3.32 -2.58
CA THR A 363 4.18 -4.24 -2.69
C THR A 363 3.12 -3.68 -3.63
N ILE A 364 2.78 -4.44 -4.68
CA ILE A 364 1.54 -4.25 -5.43
C ILE A 364 0.49 -5.16 -4.79
N ASP A 365 -0.54 -4.56 -4.21
CA ASP A 365 -1.56 -5.26 -3.42
C ASP A 365 -2.92 -5.25 -4.13
N MET A 366 -3.37 -6.41 -4.59
CA MET A 366 -4.72 -6.63 -5.12
C MET A 366 -5.62 -7.39 -4.13
N THR A 367 -5.20 -7.53 -2.88
CA THR A 367 -5.85 -8.41 -1.91
C THR A 367 -6.67 -7.70 -0.84
N THR A 368 -6.49 -6.39 -0.68
CA THR A 368 -7.13 -5.59 0.38
C THR A 368 -8.29 -4.75 -0.12
N GLY A 369 -8.24 -4.28 -1.37
CA GLY A 369 -9.28 -3.45 -1.98
C GLY A 369 -10.55 -4.22 -2.37
N SER A 370 -10.47 -5.54 -2.55
CA SER A 370 -11.60 -6.41 -2.89
C SER A 370 -11.48 -7.80 -2.24
N ASN A 371 -12.58 -8.57 -2.29
CA ASN A 371 -12.62 -9.98 -1.88
C ASN A 371 -12.98 -10.88 -3.07
N SER A 372 -12.59 -10.48 -4.28
CA SER A 372 -12.86 -11.20 -5.51
C SER A 372 -11.57 -11.41 -6.29
N ALA A 373 -11.40 -12.61 -6.84
CA ALA A 373 -10.28 -12.97 -7.71
C ALA A 373 -10.51 -12.43 -9.14
N ALA A 374 -10.55 -11.11 -9.29
CA ALA A 374 -10.85 -10.40 -10.54
C ALA A 374 -10.15 -9.05 -10.68
N ASP A 375 -9.34 -8.64 -9.70
CA ASP A 375 -8.68 -7.35 -9.70
C ASP A 375 -7.55 -7.34 -10.74
N SER A 376 -7.28 -6.16 -11.31
CA SER A 376 -6.28 -6.02 -12.35
C SER A 376 -5.52 -4.70 -12.34
N LEU A 377 -4.21 -4.83 -12.55
CA LEU A 377 -3.31 -3.73 -12.88
C LEU A 377 -2.84 -3.90 -14.32
N THR A 378 -3.04 -2.89 -15.16
CA THR A 378 -2.48 -2.85 -16.52
C THR A 378 -1.33 -1.86 -16.62
N VAL A 379 -0.15 -2.30 -17.06
CA VAL A 379 0.99 -1.43 -17.36
C VAL A 379 1.15 -1.33 -18.88
N TYR A 380 0.99 -0.14 -19.43
CA TYR A 380 1.22 0.14 -20.85
C TYR A 380 2.68 0.52 -21.06
N GLY A 381 3.53 -0.49 -21.21
CA GLY A 381 4.98 -0.35 -21.34
C GLY A 381 5.74 -1.42 -20.56
N ASN A 382 6.71 -1.01 -19.73
CA ASN A 382 7.64 -1.91 -19.07
C ASN A 382 7.28 -2.13 -17.60
N TYR A 383 7.26 -3.40 -17.18
CA TYR A 383 7.24 -3.79 -15.78
C TYR A 383 8.62 -4.31 -15.37
N VAL A 384 9.20 -3.70 -14.34
CA VAL A 384 10.53 -4.07 -13.82
C VAL A 384 10.41 -4.40 -12.33
N GLY A 385 10.54 -5.67 -11.98
CA GLY A 385 10.63 -6.11 -10.60
C GLY A 385 12.02 -5.80 -10.00
N ASN A 386 12.06 -5.24 -8.81
CA ASN A 386 13.30 -4.97 -8.06
C ASN A 386 13.23 -5.56 -6.64
N ASN A 387 13.08 -6.88 -6.56
CA ASN A 387 12.82 -7.62 -5.31
C ASN A 387 11.48 -7.25 -4.64
N GLY A 388 10.54 -6.67 -5.39
CA GLY A 388 9.21 -6.35 -4.92
C GLY A 388 8.27 -7.55 -4.81
N GLN A 389 7.02 -7.27 -4.47
CA GLN A 389 5.97 -8.25 -4.27
C GLN A 389 4.74 -7.93 -5.11
N LEU A 390 4.02 -8.97 -5.51
CA LEU A 390 2.71 -8.91 -6.16
C LEU A 390 1.76 -9.82 -5.39
N TRP A 391 0.76 -9.25 -4.72
CA TRP A 391 -0.20 -10.01 -3.92
C TRP A 391 -1.50 -10.17 -4.71
N LEU A 392 -1.92 -11.42 -4.88
CA LEU A 392 -3.05 -11.82 -5.71
C LEU A 392 -4.01 -12.71 -4.93
N GLN A 393 -5.29 -12.56 -5.18
CA GLN A 393 -6.34 -13.50 -4.82
C GLN A 393 -6.63 -14.44 -5.99
N THR A 394 -6.76 -15.74 -5.71
CA THR A 394 -7.03 -16.76 -6.73
C THR A 394 -8.03 -17.79 -6.18
N VAL A 395 -9.00 -18.21 -6.97
CA VAL A 395 -9.81 -19.40 -6.65
C VAL A 395 -9.08 -20.64 -7.18
N LEU A 396 -8.18 -21.23 -6.38
CA LEU A 396 -7.33 -22.35 -6.84
C LEU A 396 -8.16 -23.54 -7.36
N GLY A 397 -7.95 -23.88 -8.63
CA GLY A 397 -8.75 -24.87 -9.38
C GLY A 397 -8.05 -25.30 -10.67
N ASP A 398 -8.81 -25.42 -11.76
CA ASP A 398 -8.30 -25.80 -13.08
C ASP A 398 -7.89 -24.57 -13.92
N ASP A 399 -7.67 -24.75 -15.23
CA ASP A 399 -7.26 -23.68 -16.15
C ASP A 399 -8.24 -22.50 -16.23
N THR A 400 -9.49 -22.66 -15.79
CA THR A 400 -10.55 -21.64 -15.87
C THR A 400 -10.73 -20.85 -14.58
N SER A 401 -9.90 -21.10 -13.57
CA SER A 401 -9.95 -20.45 -12.28
C SER A 401 -9.85 -18.92 -12.38
N ALA A 402 -10.74 -18.25 -11.65
CA ALA A 402 -10.68 -16.81 -11.46
C ALA A 402 -9.44 -16.43 -10.63
N THR A 403 -8.75 -15.35 -11.05
CA THR A 403 -7.56 -14.82 -10.40
C THR A 403 -7.43 -13.33 -10.67
N ASP A 404 -6.85 -12.62 -9.69
CA ASP A 404 -6.31 -11.29 -9.93
C ASP A 404 -5.13 -11.38 -10.91
N LYS A 405 -4.87 -10.28 -11.62
CA LYS A 405 -3.96 -10.28 -12.76
C LYS A 405 -3.14 -9.01 -12.92
N LEU A 406 -1.84 -9.17 -13.11
CA LEU A 406 -0.98 -8.14 -13.72
C LEU A 406 -1.01 -8.29 -15.24
N VAL A 407 -1.41 -7.24 -15.95
CA VAL A 407 -1.37 -7.17 -17.41
C VAL A 407 -0.26 -6.19 -17.82
N VAL A 408 0.60 -6.59 -18.75
CA VAL A 408 1.61 -5.70 -19.34
C VAL A 408 1.38 -5.66 -20.84
N SER A 409 1.12 -4.48 -21.38
CA SER A 409 0.77 -4.25 -22.78
C SER A 409 1.89 -3.46 -23.45
N ASP A 410 2.40 -3.95 -24.59
CA ASP A 410 3.40 -3.27 -25.43
C ASP A 410 4.69 -2.87 -24.69
N GLY A 411 5.47 -3.84 -24.19
CA GLY A 411 6.78 -3.59 -23.58
C GLY A 411 7.43 -4.85 -23.01
N THR A 412 8.18 -4.72 -21.90
CA THR A 412 8.92 -5.85 -21.30
C THR A 412 8.52 -6.12 -19.86
N ILE A 413 8.49 -7.39 -19.48
CA ILE A 413 8.36 -7.87 -18.10
C ILE A 413 9.71 -8.46 -17.67
N SER A 414 10.36 -7.84 -16.70
CA SER A 414 11.74 -8.19 -16.33
C SER A 414 12.03 -7.98 -14.84
N GLY A 415 13.24 -8.33 -14.40
CA GLY A 415 13.69 -8.15 -13.03
C GLY A 415 13.28 -9.31 -12.12
N ASN A 416 12.91 -9.03 -10.87
CA ASN A 416 12.47 -10.06 -9.92
C ASN A 416 11.31 -9.57 -9.04
N THR A 417 10.22 -10.34 -8.97
CA THR A 417 9.06 -10.07 -8.11
C THR A 417 8.52 -11.36 -7.47
N GLN A 418 8.19 -11.30 -6.19
CA GLN A 418 7.62 -12.42 -5.45
C GLN A 418 6.08 -12.38 -5.47
N LEU A 419 5.46 -13.45 -5.96
CA LEU A 419 4.00 -13.62 -6.02
C LEU A 419 3.50 -14.24 -4.71
N ALA A 420 2.67 -13.51 -3.98
CA ALA A 420 1.91 -14.03 -2.86
C ALA A 420 0.49 -14.34 -3.32
N VAL A 421 0.07 -15.61 -3.17
CA VAL A 421 -1.25 -16.07 -3.64
C VAL A 421 -2.12 -16.40 -2.45
N THR A 422 -3.27 -15.74 -2.36
CA THR A 422 -4.32 -16.00 -1.38
C THR A 422 -5.43 -16.83 -2.04
N ASN A 423 -5.67 -18.04 -1.52
CA ASN A 423 -6.72 -18.91 -2.06
C ASN A 423 -8.11 -18.49 -1.55
N LEU A 424 -8.99 -18.02 -2.44
CA LEU A 424 -10.39 -17.71 -2.13
C LEU A 424 -11.28 -18.95 -2.13
N SER A 425 -11.02 -19.87 -1.21
CA SER A 425 -11.79 -21.12 -1.04
C SER A 425 -11.81 -22.06 -2.26
N GLY A 426 -10.81 -21.95 -3.15
CA GLY A 426 -10.62 -22.90 -4.23
C GLY A 426 -10.31 -24.30 -3.69
N LEU A 427 -10.96 -25.32 -4.25
CA LEU A 427 -10.83 -26.71 -3.82
C LEU A 427 -9.59 -27.41 -4.38
N GLY A 428 -8.87 -26.75 -5.29
CA GLY A 428 -7.83 -27.36 -6.10
C GLY A 428 -8.40 -28.12 -7.30
N GLY A 429 -7.61 -28.19 -8.36
CA GLY A 429 -7.98 -28.78 -9.64
C GLY A 429 -6.75 -29.05 -10.48
N LEU A 430 -6.88 -29.96 -11.45
CA LEU A 430 -5.82 -30.27 -12.40
C LEU A 430 -5.85 -29.26 -13.54
N THR A 431 -4.75 -28.53 -13.73
CA THR A 431 -4.54 -27.69 -14.92
C THR A 431 -4.09 -28.57 -16.07
N GLN A 432 -4.84 -28.63 -17.16
CA GLN A 432 -4.53 -29.50 -18.31
C GLN A 432 -4.00 -28.71 -19.52
N ASN A 433 -4.16 -27.37 -19.51
CA ASN A 433 -3.81 -26.49 -20.61
C ASN A 433 -2.74 -25.48 -20.17
N ASN A 434 -3.04 -24.18 -20.21
CA ASN A 434 -2.11 -23.13 -19.85
C ASN A 434 -1.91 -22.99 -18.33
N GLY A 435 -2.88 -23.38 -17.51
CA GLY A 435 -2.94 -23.05 -16.08
C GLY A 435 -3.69 -21.75 -15.79
N ILE A 436 -3.64 -21.33 -14.53
CA ILE A 436 -4.35 -20.14 -14.01
C ILE A 436 -3.50 -18.90 -14.30
N GLU A 437 -3.97 -18.00 -15.18
CA GLU A 437 -3.19 -16.86 -15.70
C GLU A 437 -3.08 -15.70 -14.71
N VAL A 438 -1.93 -15.59 -14.04
CA VAL A 438 -1.65 -14.56 -13.02
C VAL A 438 -0.92 -13.34 -13.56
N VAL A 439 -0.20 -13.49 -14.68
CA VAL A 439 0.40 -12.37 -15.42
C VAL A 439 0.19 -12.57 -16.91
N GLN A 440 -0.26 -11.50 -17.58
CA GLN A 440 -0.53 -11.52 -19.02
C GLN A 440 0.37 -10.51 -19.73
N ALA A 441 1.13 -10.99 -20.70
CA ALA A 441 1.82 -10.17 -21.70
C ALA A 441 0.88 -9.98 -22.90
N LEU A 442 0.51 -8.73 -23.18
CA LEU A 442 -0.45 -8.35 -24.21
C LEU A 442 0.23 -7.49 -25.28
N ASN A 443 -0.33 -7.48 -26.50
CA ASN A 443 0.07 -6.61 -27.61
C ASN A 443 1.59 -6.65 -27.92
N GLY A 444 2.18 -7.85 -27.90
CA GLY A 444 3.60 -8.05 -28.22
C GLY A 444 4.56 -7.84 -27.04
N ALA A 445 4.05 -7.67 -25.82
CA ALA A 445 4.90 -7.67 -24.64
C ALA A 445 5.66 -8.99 -24.48
N VAL A 446 6.89 -8.91 -23.98
CA VAL A 446 7.79 -10.07 -23.77
C VAL A 446 8.24 -10.17 -22.32
N SER A 447 8.47 -11.39 -21.82
CA SER A 447 8.90 -11.62 -20.44
C SER A 447 10.20 -12.40 -20.34
N THR A 448 11.02 -12.10 -19.32
CA THR A 448 12.20 -12.90 -18.95
C THR A 448 11.80 -14.03 -18.00
N THR A 449 12.60 -15.08 -17.86
CA THR A 449 12.30 -16.28 -17.03
C THR A 449 12.49 -16.07 -15.53
N ASP A 450 13.16 -15.00 -15.14
CA ASP A 450 13.47 -14.62 -13.76
C ASP A 450 12.55 -13.52 -13.20
N ALA A 451 11.64 -13.00 -14.04
CA ALA A 451 10.72 -11.91 -13.68
C ALA A 451 9.89 -12.19 -12.43
N PHE A 452 9.44 -13.45 -12.25
CA PHE A 452 8.56 -13.83 -11.15
C PHE A 452 8.98 -15.13 -10.47
N ALA A 453 8.70 -15.21 -9.17
CA ALA A 453 8.84 -16.38 -8.32
C ALA A 453 7.70 -16.44 -7.30
N LEU A 454 7.32 -17.62 -6.83
CA LEU A 454 6.36 -17.71 -5.71
C LEU A 454 7.03 -17.30 -4.39
N LYS A 455 6.34 -16.49 -3.59
CA LYS A 455 6.75 -16.11 -2.23
C LYS A 455 6.69 -17.29 -1.24
N GLY A 456 5.85 -18.28 -1.52
CA GLY A 456 5.67 -19.47 -0.69
C GLY A 456 4.95 -20.59 -1.43
N SER A 457 4.75 -21.73 -0.76
CA SER A 457 4.02 -22.88 -1.33
C SER A 457 2.56 -22.54 -1.60
N VAL A 458 2.05 -22.91 -2.78
CA VAL A 458 0.65 -22.74 -3.16
C VAL A 458 0.05 -24.12 -3.35
N SER A 459 -0.95 -24.49 -2.54
CA SER A 459 -1.57 -25.81 -2.61
C SER A 459 -3.05 -25.76 -2.26
N ALA A 460 -3.86 -26.58 -2.93
CA ALA A 460 -5.28 -26.72 -2.65
C ALA A 460 -5.75 -28.13 -3.01
N GLY A 461 -6.62 -28.70 -2.16
CA GLY A 461 -7.07 -30.08 -2.32
C GLY A 461 -5.90 -31.05 -2.42
N ALA A 462 -5.91 -31.86 -3.49
CA ALA A 462 -4.86 -32.84 -3.78
C ALA A 462 -3.61 -32.25 -4.46
N TYR A 463 -3.66 -31.00 -4.92
CA TYR A 463 -2.71 -30.44 -5.87
C TYR A 463 -1.75 -29.44 -5.23
N GLU A 464 -0.50 -29.51 -5.66
CA GLU A 464 0.51 -28.47 -5.46
C GLU A 464 0.58 -27.63 -6.74
N TYR A 465 0.62 -26.31 -6.60
CA TYR A 465 0.72 -25.37 -7.71
C TYR A 465 2.10 -24.74 -7.73
N TYR A 466 2.74 -24.77 -8.89
CA TYR A 466 3.97 -24.03 -9.16
C TYR A 466 3.74 -22.98 -10.24
N LEU A 467 4.64 -22.01 -10.29
CA LEU A 467 4.59 -20.92 -11.24
C LEU A 467 5.41 -21.29 -12.49
N PHE A 468 4.83 -21.07 -13.65
CA PHE A 468 5.48 -21.32 -14.95
C PHE A 468 5.36 -20.08 -15.84
N LYS A 469 6.43 -19.80 -16.58
CA LYS A 469 6.41 -18.91 -17.73
C LYS A 469 5.95 -19.71 -18.96
N GLY A 470 5.00 -19.17 -19.70
CA GLY A 470 4.50 -19.75 -20.94
C GLY A 470 3.29 -20.67 -20.76
N GLY A 471 2.37 -20.58 -21.73
CA GLY A 471 1.29 -21.54 -21.94
C GLY A 471 1.68 -22.66 -22.91
N VAL A 472 0.72 -23.52 -23.26
CA VAL A 472 0.84 -24.54 -24.32
C VAL A 472 0.16 -24.11 -25.62
N THR A 473 -0.52 -22.97 -25.64
CA THR A 473 -1.19 -22.39 -26.82
C THR A 473 -0.42 -21.18 -27.38
N ALA A 474 -0.42 -20.98 -28.69
CA ALA A 474 0.27 -19.85 -29.32
C ALA A 474 -0.16 -18.48 -28.74
N GLY A 475 0.80 -17.59 -28.55
CA GLY A 475 0.59 -16.25 -27.98
C GLY A 475 0.61 -16.20 -26.45
N SER A 476 0.86 -17.31 -25.77
CA SER A 476 0.95 -17.40 -24.31
C SER A 476 2.38 -17.54 -23.78
N GLU A 477 3.39 -17.56 -24.65
CA GLU A 477 4.80 -17.83 -24.34
C GLU A 477 5.40 -16.83 -23.33
N ASN A 478 4.80 -15.63 -23.25
CA ASN A 478 5.24 -14.54 -22.37
C ASN A 478 4.34 -14.33 -21.15
N ASN A 479 3.26 -15.12 -21.01
CA ASN A 479 2.36 -15.06 -19.86
C ASN A 479 2.90 -15.93 -18.73
N TRP A 480 2.36 -15.75 -17.52
CA TRP A 480 2.71 -16.55 -16.35
C TRP A 480 1.49 -17.18 -15.72
N TYR A 481 1.64 -18.46 -15.35
CA TYR A 481 0.54 -19.32 -14.94
C TYR A 481 0.87 -20.08 -13.65
N LEU A 482 -0.11 -20.19 -12.75
CA LEU A 482 -0.08 -21.23 -11.71
C LEU A 482 -0.54 -22.55 -12.34
N ARG A 483 0.25 -23.61 -12.18
CA ARG A 483 -0.04 -24.94 -12.72
C ARG A 483 0.08 -26.02 -11.66
N SER A 484 -0.88 -26.94 -11.68
CA SER A 484 -0.87 -28.18 -10.91
C SER A 484 -0.44 -29.39 -11.74
N SER A 485 0.20 -29.15 -12.89
CA SER A 485 0.76 -30.17 -13.76
C SER A 485 2.01 -29.67 -14.49
N VAL A 486 2.83 -30.60 -14.97
CA VAL A 486 3.88 -30.32 -15.96
C VAL A 486 3.35 -30.76 -17.33
N ALA A 487 3.26 -29.81 -18.26
CA ALA A 487 2.82 -30.04 -19.63
C ALA A 487 3.90 -29.63 -20.63
N ALA A 488 3.91 -30.27 -21.79
CA ALA A 488 4.72 -29.87 -22.95
C ALA A 488 3.80 -29.50 -24.11
N VAL A 489 4.28 -28.64 -25.01
CA VAL A 489 3.52 -28.33 -26.23
C VAL A 489 3.29 -29.58 -27.07
N GLN A 490 2.15 -29.61 -27.75
CA GLN A 490 1.87 -30.64 -28.75
C GLN A 490 2.81 -30.42 -29.95
N PRO A 491 3.38 -31.48 -30.54
CA PRO A 491 4.20 -31.35 -31.74
C PRO A 491 3.38 -30.70 -32.87
N PRO A 492 4.00 -29.86 -33.71
CA PRO A 492 3.30 -29.18 -34.78
C PRO A 492 2.61 -30.21 -35.70
N VAL A 493 1.32 -29.99 -35.97
CA VAL A 493 0.57 -30.82 -36.91
C VAL A 493 1.15 -30.59 -38.30
N VAL A 494 1.72 -31.64 -38.92
CA VAL A 494 2.22 -31.57 -40.29
C VAL A 494 1.02 -31.27 -41.21
N PRO A 495 0.99 -30.14 -41.92
CA PRO A 495 -0.13 -29.84 -42.80
C PRO A 495 -0.15 -30.83 -43.99
N PRO A 496 -1.34 -31.29 -44.44
CA PRO A 496 -1.45 -32.02 -45.70
C PRO A 496 -1.02 -31.11 -46.88
N PRO A 497 -0.47 -31.68 -47.98
CA PRO A 497 0.06 -30.91 -49.09
C PRO A 497 -1.00 -30.00 -49.71
N THR A 498 -0.63 -28.73 -49.94
CA THR A 498 -1.50 -27.67 -50.43
C THR A 498 -1.94 -27.92 -51.88
N PRO A 499 -3.23 -27.76 -52.24
CA PRO A 499 -3.67 -27.65 -53.64
C PRO A 499 -3.21 -26.32 -54.25
N VAL A 500 -2.91 -26.34 -55.55
CA VAL A 500 -2.39 -25.20 -56.36
C VAL A 500 -3.41 -24.03 -56.42
N PRO A 501 -2.98 -22.76 -56.26
CA PRO A 501 -3.87 -21.60 -56.15
C PRO A 501 -4.57 -21.18 -57.45
N GLN A 502 -5.81 -20.67 -57.35
CA GLN A 502 -6.50 -19.93 -58.41
C GLN A 502 -6.20 -18.42 -58.33
N VAL A 503 -6.02 -17.82 -59.51
CA VAL A 503 -5.65 -16.42 -59.77
C VAL A 503 -6.80 -15.46 -59.43
N VAL A 504 -6.52 -14.42 -58.64
CA VAL A 504 -7.46 -13.31 -58.35
C VAL A 504 -7.15 -12.12 -59.27
N VAL A 505 -8.21 -11.53 -59.82
CA VAL A 505 -8.19 -10.37 -60.75
C VAL A 505 -8.11 -9.05 -59.96
N PRO A 506 -7.39 -8.00 -60.40
CA PRO A 506 -7.24 -6.74 -59.67
C PRO A 506 -8.45 -5.80 -59.84
N VAL A 507 -8.78 -5.05 -58.79
CA VAL A 507 -9.76 -3.94 -58.79
C VAL A 507 -9.01 -2.59 -58.89
N PRO A 508 -9.56 -1.56 -59.58
CA PRO A 508 -8.84 -0.30 -59.89
C PRO A 508 -8.77 0.69 -58.71
N PRO A 509 -7.77 1.60 -58.71
CA PRO A 509 -7.59 2.62 -57.67
C PRO A 509 -8.54 3.83 -57.83
N ILE A 510 -8.91 4.44 -56.68
CA ILE A 510 -9.72 5.66 -56.57
C ILE A 510 -8.76 6.89 -56.53
N PRO A 511 -9.12 8.05 -57.12
CA PRO A 511 -8.23 9.22 -57.23
C PRO A 511 -8.08 10.03 -55.92
N PRO A 512 -6.95 10.73 -55.71
CA PRO A 512 -6.74 11.61 -54.56
C PRO A 512 -7.44 12.96 -54.70
N THR A 513 -7.94 13.51 -53.59
CA THR A 513 -8.44 14.88 -53.46
C THR A 513 -7.32 15.88 -53.07
N PRO A 514 -7.41 17.15 -53.48
CA PRO A 514 -6.33 18.15 -53.35
C PRO A 514 -6.20 18.78 -51.95
N PRO A 515 -5.03 19.36 -51.62
CA PRO A 515 -4.75 19.91 -50.29
C PRO A 515 -5.35 21.31 -50.10
N VAL A 516 -5.78 21.61 -48.88
CA VAL A 516 -6.16 22.96 -48.42
C VAL A 516 -5.22 23.34 -47.28
N VAL A 517 -4.72 24.59 -47.32
CA VAL A 517 -3.74 25.16 -46.39
C VAL A 517 -4.30 26.44 -45.73
N ALA A 518 -4.00 26.57 -44.42
CA ALA A 518 -3.90 27.76 -43.56
C ALA A 518 -5.21 28.46 -43.09
N PRO A 519 -5.27 29.03 -41.85
CA PRO A 519 -4.18 29.77 -41.20
C PRO A 519 -3.82 29.42 -39.75
N ASP A 520 -2.57 29.75 -39.42
CA ASP A 520 -2.01 29.94 -38.08
C ASP A 520 -2.81 30.94 -37.24
N GLU A 521 -3.03 30.56 -35.98
CA GLU A 521 -3.13 31.45 -34.83
C GLU A 521 -2.48 30.69 -33.66
N PRO A 522 -1.46 31.22 -32.97
CA PRO A 522 -0.86 30.50 -31.85
C PRO A 522 -1.79 30.61 -30.64
N PRO A 523 -2.27 29.49 -30.07
CA PRO A 523 -2.91 29.53 -28.77
C PRO A 523 -1.83 29.75 -27.72
N VAL A 524 -2.10 30.65 -26.78
CA VAL A 524 -1.50 30.54 -25.44
C VAL A 524 -2.07 29.26 -24.84
N GLU A 525 -1.21 28.30 -24.48
CA GLU A 525 -1.62 26.95 -24.08
C GLU A 525 -2.35 27.00 -22.71
N PRO A 526 -3.56 26.42 -22.60
CA PRO A 526 -4.18 26.16 -21.31
C PRO A 526 -3.41 25.03 -20.58
N PRO A 527 -3.63 24.84 -19.26
CA PRO A 527 -3.01 23.75 -18.49
C PRO A 527 -3.10 22.41 -19.24
N THR A 528 -2.07 21.58 -19.04
CA THR A 528 -1.84 20.27 -19.66
C THR A 528 -3.15 19.52 -19.80
N SER A 529 -3.64 19.39 -21.05
CA SER A 529 -4.95 18.78 -21.27
C SER A 529 -4.92 17.35 -20.73
N ARG A 530 -5.94 16.99 -19.93
CA ARG A 530 -5.99 15.67 -19.30
C ARG A 530 -6.00 14.60 -20.39
N PRO A 531 -5.02 13.69 -20.43
CA PRO A 531 -4.95 12.67 -21.45
C PRO A 531 -6.19 11.77 -21.40
N VAL A 532 -6.69 11.41 -22.58
CA VAL A 532 -7.85 10.53 -22.74
C VAL A 532 -7.36 9.17 -23.18
N ALA A 533 -7.80 8.12 -22.47
CA ALA A 533 -7.44 6.75 -22.83
C ALA A 533 -7.93 6.42 -24.25
N PRO A 534 -7.04 5.90 -25.13
CA PRO A 534 -7.46 5.32 -26.39
C PRO A 534 -8.40 4.13 -26.15
N VAL A 535 -9.30 3.87 -27.10
CA VAL A 535 -10.12 2.65 -27.09
C VAL A 535 -9.19 1.44 -27.18
N GLU A 536 -9.23 0.58 -26.17
CA GLU A 536 -8.37 -0.60 -26.10
C GLU A 536 -8.74 -1.62 -27.21
N PRO A 537 -7.77 -2.10 -28.00
CA PRO A 537 -8.01 -3.18 -28.94
C PRO A 537 -8.48 -4.42 -28.20
N THR A 538 -9.57 -5.04 -28.64
CA THR A 538 -10.00 -6.32 -28.07
C THR A 538 -8.92 -7.37 -28.27
N ALA A 539 -8.60 -8.12 -27.22
CA ALA A 539 -7.64 -9.21 -27.27
C ALA A 539 -7.95 -10.17 -28.43
N PRO A 540 -6.94 -10.58 -29.23
CA PRO A 540 -7.17 -11.53 -30.31
C PRO A 540 -7.70 -12.87 -29.76
N PRO A 541 -8.58 -13.57 -30.50
CA PRO A 541 -9.10 -14.85 -30.07
C PRO A 541 -7.97 -15.89 -29.94
N LEU A 542 -8.04 -16.71 -28.89
CA LEU A 542 -7.14 -17.85 -28.68
C LEU A 542 -7.31 -18.85 -29.83
N ASN A 543 -6.38 -18.85 -30.79
CA ASN A 543 -6.28 -19.92 -31.76
C ASN A 543 -5.71 -21.17 -31.08
N GLN A 544 -6.30 -22.34 -31.33
CA GLN A 544 -5.86 -23.63 -30.77
C GLN A 544 -4.52 -24.15 -31.35
N ILE A 545 -3.68 -23.25 -31.83
CA ILE A 545 -2.36 -23.58 -32.37
C ILE A 545 -1.44 -23.81 -31.16
N PRO A 546 -0.59 -24.86 -31.16
CA PRO A 546 0.39 -25.07 -30.09
C PRO A 546 1.36 -23.88 -29.97
N ALA A 547 1.81 -23.59 -28.74
CA ALA A 547 2.87 -22.61 -28.51
C ALA A 547 4.20 -23.05 -29.13
N GLU A 548 5.08 -22.08 -29.42
CA GLU A 548 6.39 -22.37 -30.00
C GLU A 548 7.33 -23.09 -29.03
N THR A 549 7.20 -22.81 -27.73
CA THR A 549 8.01 -23.38 -26.66
C THR A 549 7.15 -23.93 -25.54
N SER A 550 7.60 -25.03 -24.92
CA SER A 550 6.95 -25.57 -23.72
C SER A 550 7.04 -24.60 -22.53
N PRO A 551 6.07 -24.66 -21.60
CA PRO A 551 6.12 -23.93 -20.35
C PRO A 551 7.42 -24.22 -19.56
N GLU A 552 8.03 -23.17 -19.04
CA GLU A 552 9.24 -23.24 -18.23
C GLU A 552 8.91 -22.94 -16.76
N PRO A 553 9.31 -23.80 -15.79
CA PRO A 553 9.12 -23.51 -14.38
C PRO A 553 9.89 -22.24 -13.96
N ALA A 554 9.32 -21.44 -13.06
CA ALA A 554 10.02 -20.29 -12.48
C ALA A 554 11.34 -20.73 -11.82
N VAL A 555 12.36 -19.87 -11.81
CA VAL A 555 13.73 -20.21 -11.35
C VAL A 555 13.80 -20.76 -9.92
N SER A 556 12.88 -20.36 -9.03
CA SER A 556 12.82 -20.84 -7.65
C SER A 556 12.04 -22.15 -7.47
N THR A 557 11.49 -22.71 -8.55
CA THR A 557 10.69 -23.94 -8.51
C THR A 557 11.59 -25.14 -8.22
N PRO A 558 11.21 -26.05 -7.30
CA PRO A 558 11.92 -27.31 -7.10
C PRO A 558 12.03 -28.12 -8.40
N PRO A 559 13.01 -29.04 -8.54
CA PRO A 559 13.12 -29.88 -9.72
C PRO A 559 11.82 -30.65 -10.02
N LEU A 560 11.32 -30.48 -11.25
CA LEU A 560 10.10 -31.12 -11.75
C LEU A 560 10.44 -32.22 -12.78
N PRO A 561 9.55 -33.19 -13.01
CA PRO A 561 9.76 -34.17 -14.08
C PRO A 561 9.75 -33.49 -15.45
N THR A 562 10.48 -34.04 -16.41
CA THR A 562 10.46 -33.56 -17.79
C THR A 562 9.23 -34.09 -18.50
N ALA A 563 8.35 -33.19 -18.97
CA ALA A 563 7.21 -33.57 -19.80
C ALA A 563 7.67 -33.95 -21.22
N VAL A 564 6.98 -34.93 -21.81
CA VAL A 564 7.21 -35.38 -23.20
C VAL A 564 6.19 -34.72 -24.11
N ALA A 565 6.65 -34.13 -25.22
CA ALA A 565 5.76 -33.52 -26.20
C ALA A 565 4.72 -34.53 -26.71
N GLY A 566 3.45 -34.14 -26.70
CA GLY A 566 2.32 -35.00 -27.11
C GLY A 566 1.78 -35.95 -26.03
N ALA A 567 2.43 -36.08 -24.88
CA ALA A 567 1.91 -36.85 -23.75
C ALA A 567 0.92 -36.03 -22.90
N ASP A 568 0.08 -36.73 -22.13
CA ASP A 568 -0.81 -36.10 -21.16
C ASP A 568 0.00 -35.34 -20.08
N PRO A 569 -0.51 -34.22 -19.55
CA PRO A 569 0.14 -33.48 -18.47
C PRO A 569 0.40 -34.35 -17.24
N ILE A 570 1.58 -34.23 -16.64
CA ILE A 570 1.97 -34.97 -15.44
C ILE A 570 1.41 -34.24 -14.21
N PRO A 571 0.45 -34.80 -13.44
CA PRO A 571 -0.14 -34.12 -12.30
C PRO A 571 0.83 -33.97 -11.13
N LEU A 572 0.78 -32.82 -10.46
CA LEU A 572 1.60 -32.48 -9.30
C LEU A 572 0.78 -32.64 -8.03
N TYR A 573 0.61 -33.89 -7.58
CA TYR A 573 -0.04 -34.17 -6.31
C TYR A 573 0.85 -33.81 -5.12
N ARG A 574 0.25 -33.32 -4.04
CA ARG A 574 0.94 -33.04 -2.79
C ARG A 574 1.48 -34.32 -2.14
N LEU A 575 2.53 -34.18 -1.34
CA LEU A 575 3.07 -35.28 -0.52
C LEU A 575 2.05 -35.87 0.46
N GLU A 576 1.00 -35.14 0.83
CA GLU A 576 -0.05 -35.65 1.73
C GLU A 576 -0.96 -36.68 1.05
N VAL A 577 -1.08 -36.69 -0.28
CA VAL A 577 -2.06 -37.54 -0.98
C VAL A 577 -1.73 -39.03 -0.84
N PRO A 578 -0.48 -39.49 -1.07
CA PRO A 578 -0.12 -40.89 -0.82
C PRO A 578 -0.28 -41.27 0.66
N VAL A 579 0.13 -40.40 1.59
CA VAL A 579 0.00 -40.64 3.04
C VAL A 579 -1.45 -40.87 3.43
N TYR A 580 -2.36 -40.01 2.95
CA TYR A 580 -3.79 -40.11 3.24
C TYR A 580 -4.39 -41.39 2.66
N SER A 581 -4.01 -41.75 1.43
CA SER A 581 -4.53 -42.93 0.74
C SER A 581 -4.19 -44.26 1.44
N VAL A 582 -3.12 -44.30 2.25
CA VAL A 582 -2.67 -45.50 2.96
C VAL A 582 -3.35 -45.68 4.31
N VAL A 583 -3.92 -44.62 4.92
CA VAL A 583 -4.47 -44.68 6.29
C VAL A 583 -5.52 -45.79 6.44
N VAL A 584 -6.48 -45.87 5.51
CA VAL A 584 -7.56 -46.88 5.55
C VAL A 584 -7.03 -48.31 5.36
N PRO A 585 -6.27 -48.64 4.29
CA PRO A 585 -5.76 -50.00 4.14
C PRO A 585 -4.74 -50.38 5.22
N ALA A 586 -3.96 -49.45 5.76
CA ALA A 586 -3.09 -49.70 6.91
C ALA A 586 -3.90 -50.05 8.16
N ALA A 587 -4.98 -49.31 8.45
CA ALA A 587 -5.89 -49.64 9.54
C ALA A 587 -6.49 -51.04 9.38
N GLN A 588 -6.91 -51.41 8.16
CA GLN A 588 -7.40 -52.76 7.87
C GLN A 588 -6.36 -53.84 8.17
N LEU A 589 -5.09 -53.64 7.77
CA LEU A 589 -4.01 -54.58 8.07
C LEU A 589 -3.77 -54.74 9.57
N MET A 590 -3.75 -53.62 10.32
CA MET A 590 -3.62 -53.64 11.77
C MET A 590 -4.77 -54.40 12.44
N THR A 591 -6.02 -54.10 12.06
CA THR A 591 -7.22 -54.74 12.60
C THR A 591 -7.26 -56.24 12.28
N LEU A 592 -6.93 -56.65 11.05
CA LEU A 592 -6.89 -58.08 10.69
C LEU A 592 -5.76 -58.82 11.43
N GLN A 593 -4.60 -58.19 11.62
CA GLN A 593 -3.53 -58.76 12.42
C GLN A 593 -3.92 -58.89 13.90
N ALA A 594 -4.69 -57.94 14.43
CA ALA A 594 -5.25 -58.05 15.77
C ALA A 594 -6.28 -59.19 15.88
N LEU A 595 -7.15 -59.37 14.89
CA LEU A 595 -8.15 -60.45 14.88
C LEU A 595 -7.50 -61.84 14.99
N GLY A 596 -6.47 -62.11 14.17
CA GLY A 596 -5.75 -63.38 14.06
C GLY A 596 -6.64 -64.62 13.84
N THR A 597 -6.03 -65.80 13.89
CA THR A 597 -6.75 -67.09 13.80
C THR A 597 -7.18 -67.59 15.18
N PHE A 598 -8.03 -68.62 15.21
CA PHE A 598 -8.37 -69.35 16.42
C PHE A 598 -7.11 -69.79 17.19
N HIS A 599 -6.18 -70.46 16.50
CA HIS A 599 -4.96 -70.96 17.10
C HIS A 599 -4.01 -69.86 17.57
N ASP A 600 -3.97 -68.70 16.89
CA ASP A 600 -3.19 -67.56 17.36
C ASP A 600 -3.72 -67.01 18.69
N ARG A 601 -5.03 -67.08 18.94
CA ARG A 601 -5.65 -66.55 20.18
C ARG A 601 -5.66 -67.57 21.31
N GLN A 602 -6.05 -68.81 21.02
CA GLN A 602 -6.35 -69.83 22.03
C GLN A 602 -5.23 -70.87 22.17
N GLY A 603 -4.28 -70.93 21.23
CA GLY A 603 -3.20 -71.92 21.25
C GLY A 603 -3.68 -73.34 20.89
N GLU A 604 -3.16 -74.33 21.61
CA GLU A 604 -3.45 -75.74 21.37
C GLU A 604 -4.83 -76.14 21.93
N GLN A 605 -5.62 -76.87 21.16
CA GLN A 605 -7.01 -77.21 21.50
C GLN A 605 -7.10 -78.11 22.73
N SER A 606 -6.08 -78.93 22.98
CA SER A 606 -6.04 -79.80 24.17
C SER A 606 -6.01 -79.03 25.48
N LEU A 607 -5.69 -77.73 25.45
CA LEU A 607 -5.70 -76.84 26.61
C LEU A 607 -7.10 -76.27 26.90
N LEU A 608 -8.11 -76.62 26.09
CA LEU A 608 -9.47 -76.09 26.17
C LEU A 608 -10.45 -77.18 26.63
N SER A 609 -10.21 -77.78 27.80
CA SER A 609 -11.06 -78.86 28.35
C SER A 609 -11.97 -78.43 29.52
N GLU A 610 -11.77 -77.23 30.07
CA GLU A 610 -12.48 -76.73 31.24
C GLU A 610 -13.92 -76.31 30.91
N THR A 611 -14.89 -76.65 31.77
CA THR A 611 -16.31 -76.28 31.62
C THR A 611 -16.82 -75.52 32.85
N GLY A 612 -17.82 -74.66 32.67
CA GLY A 612 -18.44 -73.87 33.75
C GLY A 612 -18.42 -72.36 33.48
N ALA A 613 -18.70 -71.58 34.53
CA ALA A 613 -18.57 -70.13 34.48
C ALA A 613 -17.10 -69.73 34.69
N VAL A 614 -16.60 -68.81 33.86
CA VAL A 614 -15.24 -68.24 33.97
C VAL A 614 -14.12 -69.32 33.89
N PRO A 615 -14.12 -70.19 32.86
CA PRO A 615 -13.29 -71.41 32.86
C PRO A 615 -11.79 -71.16 32.60
N ALA A 616 -11.42 -70.16 31.79
CA ALA A 616 -10.02 -69.87 31.46
C ALA A 616 -9.83 -68.41 30.99
N GLY A 617 -8.62 -67.87 31.21
CA GLY A 617 -8.17 -66.59 30.67
C GLY A 617 -6.92 -66.77 29.82
N TRP A 618 -6.75 -65.92 28.81
CA TRP A 618 -5.63 -65.98 27.88
C TRP A 618 -5.03 -64.61 27.62
N GLY A 619 -3.77 -64.59 27.22
CA GLY A 619 -3.05 -63.40 26.80
C GLY A 619 -2.20 -63.70 25.58
N ARG A 620 -2.15 -62.75 24.65
CA ARG A 620 -1.38 -62.86 23.41
C ARG A 620 -0.64 -61.55 23.16
N ALA A 621 0.60 -61.66 22.71
CA ALA A 621 1.35 -60.58 22.09
C ALA A 621 1.67 -60.97 20.65
N TYR A 622 1.63 -60.01 19.73
CA TYR A 622 1.90 -60.25 18.31
C TYR A 622 2.66 -59.07 17.70
N GLY A 623 3.43 -59.36 16.66
CA GLY A 623 4.20 -58.38 15.93
C GLY A 623 4.50 -58.88 14.53
N ARG A 624 4.52 -57.97 13.55
CA ARG A 624 4.81 -58.30 12.15
C ARG A 624 5.35 -57.09 11.42
N ASP A 625 6.43 -57.30 10.68
CA ASP A 625 6.92 -56.38 9.65
C ASP A 625 6.30 -56.76 8.30
N PHE A 626 5.96 -55.75 7.49
CA PHE A 626 5.38 -55.96 6.17
C PHE A 626 5.66 -54.79 5.23
N ASN A 627 5.82 -55.14 3.96
CA ASN A 627 5.85 -54.20 2.87
C ASN A 627 4.65 -54.49 1.96
N LYS A 628 3.84 -53.47 1.69
CA LYS A 628 2.61 -53.56 0.90
C LYS A 628 2.53 -52.41 -0.09
N SER A 629 2.02 -52.69 -1.28
CA SER A 629 1.69 -51.70 -2.29
C SER A 629 0.23 -51.87 -2.73
N TRP A 630 -0.37 -50.75 -3.14
CA TRP A 630 -1.73 -50.71 -3.66
C TRP A 630 -1.73 -49.97 -5.00
N THR A 631 -2.56 -50.46 -5.93
CA THR A 631 -2.78 -49.79 -7.22
C THR A 631 -3.77 -48.63 -7.05
N GLY A 632 -3.59 -47.54 -7.78
CA GLY A 632 -4.52 -46.41 -7.81
C GLY A 632 -3.87 -45.14 -8.32
N THR A 633 -4.57 -44.00 -8.23
CA THR A 633 -4.11 -42.69 -8.74
C THR A 633 -2.70 -42.33 -8.26
N VAL A 634 -2.38 -42.61 -6.99
CA VAL A 634 -1.06 -42.33 -6.40
C VAL A 634 -0.22 -43.58 -6.12
N SER A 635 -0.72 -44.76 -6.52
CA SER A 635 -0.07 -46.07 -6.37
C SER A 635 0.82 -46.21 -5.13
N PRO A 636 0.25 -46.06 -3.91
CA PRO A 636 1.05 -45.95 -2.71
C PRO A 636 1.69 -47.27 -2.31
N SER A 637 2.85 -47.19 -1.67
CA SER A 637 3.49 -48.29 -0.95
C SER A 637 3.76 -47.90 0.50
N PHE A 638 3.69 -48.89 1.37
CA PHE A 638 3.86 -48.77 2.81
C PHE A 638 4.82 -49.84 3.29
N ASP A 639 5.93 -49.40 3.87
CA ASP A 639 6.90 -50.25 4.54
C ASP A 639 6.82 -49.97 6.04
N GLY A 640 6.34 -50.95 6.80
CA GLY A 640 6.01 -50.71 8.19
C GLY A 640 5.87 -51.98 9.03
N SER A 641 5.54 -51.74 10.29
CA SER A 641 5.36 -52.80 11.27
C SER A 641 4.13 -52.55 12.11
N THR A 642 3.52 -53.65 12.54
CA THR A 642 2.40 -53.65 13.48
C THR A 642 2.76 -54.49 14.68
N LYS A 643 2.38 -54.04 15.87
CA LYS A 643 2.55 -54.78 17.12
C LYS A 643 1.35 -54.54 18.02
N GLY A 644 1.06 -55.50 18.89
CA GLY A 644 -0.03 -55.34 19.83
C GLY A 644 -0.10 -56.47 20.84
N TYR A 645 -1.03 -56.32 21.77
CA TYR A 645 -1.36 -57.34 22.74
C TYR A 645 -2.86 -57.42 22.94
N GLN A 646 -3.30 -58.59 23.38
CA GLN A 646 -4.69 -58.89 23.71
C GLN A 646 -4.73 -59.70 24.99
N VAL A 647 -5.77 -59.47 25.78
CA VAL A 647 -6.10 -60.26 26.95
C VAL A 647 -7.58 -60.59 26.86
N GLY A 648 -7.91 -61.86 26.98
CA GLY A 648 -9.28 -62.34 26.90
C GLY A 648 -9.62 -63.30 28.03
N HIS A 649 -10.92 -63.47 28.23
CA HIS A 649 -11.45 -64.38 29.24
C HIS A 649 -12.70 -65.07 28.70
N ASP A 650 -12.75 -66.39 28.90
CA ASP A 650 -13.96 -67.17 28.69
C ASP A 650 -14.97 -66.80 29.78
N LEU A 651 -16.19 -66.45 29.40
CA LEU A 651 -17.28 -66.18 30.34
C LEU A 651 -18.05 -67.45 30.68
N TYR A 652 -18.20 -68.34 29.70
CA TYR A 652 -18.98 -69.56 29.83
C TYR A 652 -18.47 -70.65 28.88
N ALA A 653 -18.31 -71.86 29.41
CA ALA A 653 -18.08 -73.05 28.60
C ALA A 653 -19.01 -74.19 29.04
N SER A 654 -19.54 -74.95 28.08
CA SER A 654 -20.34 -76.13 28.37
C SER A 654 -20.17 -77.23 27.34
N GLU A 655 -20.38 -78.45 27.79
CA GLU A 655 -20.47 -79.61 26.90
C GLU A 655 -21.87 -79.68 26.30
N THR A 656 -21.92 -79.89 24.99
CA THR A 656 -23.16 -80.10 24.23
C THR A 656 -23.61 -81.56 24.38
N SER A 657 -24.85 -81.87 23.99
CA SER A 657 -25.37 -83.24 24.03
C SER A 657 -24.59 -84.23 23.15
N GLY A 658 -23.76 -83.74 22.22
CA GLY A 658 -22.92 -84.54 21.32
C GLY A 658 -21.47 -84.69 21.79
N GLY A 659 -21.11 -84.18 22.97
CA GLY A 659 -19.75 -84.25 23.53
C GLY A 659 -18.80 -83.14 23.08
N GLN A 660 -19.26 -82.20 22.23
CA GLN A 660 -18.48 -81.02 21.84
C GLN A 660 -18.49 -79.99 22.97
N ILE A 661 -17.42 -79.21 23.11
CA ILE A 661 -17.31 -78.11 24.07
C ILE A 661 -17.57 -76.80 23.34
N GLN A 662 -18.58 -76.03 23.78
CA GLN A 662 -18.81 -74.66 23.32
C GLN A 662 -18.32 -73.65 24.36
N ARG A 663 -17.73 -72.54 23.90
CA ARG A 663 -17.17 -71.47 24.73
C ARG A 663 -17.59 -70.11 24.22
N PHE A 664 -17.89 -69.20 25.14
CA PHE A 664 -18.15 -67.79 24.85
C PHE A 664 -17.21 -66.94 25.69
N GLY A 665 -16.58 -65.94 25.08
CA GLY A 665 -15.66 -65.07 25.80
C GLY A 665 -15.59 -63.67 25.23
N LEU A 666 -14.92 -62.79 25.99
CA LEU A 666 -14.63 -61.41 25.61
C LEU A 666 -13.13 -61.17 25.66
N PHE A 667 -12.65 -60.19 24.89
CA PHE A 667 -11.27 -59.72 24.96
C PHE A 667 -11.15 -58.22 24.73
N VAL A 668 -10.08 -57.67 25.27
CA VAL A 668 -9.61 -56.31 25.01
C VAL A 668 -8.16 -56.36 24.55
N GLY A 669 -7.73 -55.34 23.81
CA GLY A 669 -6.34 -55.25 23.40
C GLY A 669 -5.97 -53.88 22.86
N GLN A 670 -4.67 -53.69 22.66
CA GLN A 670 -4.13 -52.50 22.02
C GLN A 670 -3.26 -52.93 20.84
N SER A 671 -3.33 -52.18 19.74
CA SER A 671 -2.49 -52.35 18.56
C SER A 671 -1.85 -51.03 18.20
N ARG A 672 -0.64 -51.08 17.66
CA ARG A 672 0.05 -49.94 17.09
C ARG A 672 0.68 -50.33 15.77
N LEU A 673 0.48 -49.51 14.75
CA LEU A 673 1.07 -49.61 13.42
C LEU A 673 1.86 -48.35 13.12
N GLN A 674 3.06 -48.51 12.56
CA GLN A 674 3.88 -47.39 12.11
C GLN A 674 4.64 -47.78 10.85
N GLY A 675 4.87 -46.83 9.94
CA GLY A 675 5.69 -47.07 8.75
C GLY A 675 5.82 -45.87 7.84
N ASP A 676 6.72 -46.00 6.88
CA ASP A 676 6.99 -44.99 5.86
C ASP A 676 6.10 -45.23 4.62
N VAL A 677 5.67 -44.13 4.00
CA VAL A 677 4.85 -44.13 2.79
C VAL A 677 5.65 -43.58 1.62
N LYS A 678 5.59 -44.29 0.49
CA LYS A 678 5.97 -43.76 -0.83
C LYS A 678 4.78 -43.82 -1.77
N GLY A 679 4.79 -43.00 -2.80
CA GLY A 679 3.79 -43.05 -3.86
C GLY A 679 4.09 -42.07 -4.96
N PHE A 680 3.14 -41.86 -5.86
CA PHE A 680 3.22 -40.83 -6.87
C PHE A 680 2.86 -39.46 -6.27
N ALA A 681 3.83 -38.57 -6.20
CA ALA A 681 3.68 -37.20 -5.69
C ALA A 681 4.66 -36.25 -6.38
N GLU A 682 4.27 -34.99 -6.54
CA GLU A 682 5.04 -33.93 -7.20
C GLU A 682 5.54 -34.34 -8.61
N GLY A 683 4.79 -35.22 -9.28
CA GLY A 683 5.10 -35.73 -10.61
C GLY A 683 6.10 -36.88 -10.67
N PHE A 684 6.58 -37.40 -9.53
CA PHE A 684 7.52 -38.52 -9.48
C PHE A 684 6.87 -39.78 -8.90
N GLN A 685 7.13 -40.93 -9.54
CA GLN A 685 6.78 -42.26 -9.02
C GLN A 685 7.69 -42.64 -7.84
N ASP A 686 7.21 -43.50 -6.94
CA ASP A 686 7.95 -44.03 -5.79
C ASP A 686 8.59 -42.95 -4.89
N ARG A 687 8.02 -41.75 -4.86
CA ARG A 687 8.50 -40.61 -4.07
C ARG A 687 8.14 -40.81 -2.60
N ARG A 688 9.12 -40.67 -1.71
CA ARG A 688 8.88 -40.67 -0.26
C ARG A 688 7.96 -39.52 0.10
N SER A 689 6.84 -39.83 0.74
CA SER A 689 5.74 -38.89 0.95
C SER A 689 5.50 -38.56 2.42
N GLY A 690 5.83 -39.48 3.33
CA GLY A 690 5.66 -39.27 4.75
C GLY A 690 5.64 -40.57 5.55
N ARG A 691 5.02 -40.51 6.72
CA ARG A 691 4.83 -41.63 7.63
C ARG A 691 3.39 -41.71 8.13
N VAL A 692 2.94 -42.92 8.38
CA VAL A 692 1.65 -43.23 9.01
C VAL A 692 1.91 -43.86 10.36
N GLU A 693 1.17 -43.40 11.37
CA GLU A 693 1.19 -43.93 12.73
C GLU A 693 -0.27 -44.07 13.19
N LEU A 694 -0.66 -45.29 13.57
CA LEU A 694 -2.01 -45.62 14.00
C LEU A 694 -1.97 -46.41 15.29
N ASP A 695 -2.80 -46.01 16.25
CA ASP A 695 -3.08 -46.74 17.47
C ASP A 695 -4.54 -47.25 17.43
N GLY A 696 -4.76 -48.46 17.94
CA GLY A 696 -6.05 -49.14 17.92
C GLY A 696 -6.41 -49.77 19.25
N ASP A 697 -7.50 -49.30 19.86
CA ASP A 697 -8.11 -49.92 21.04
C ASP A 697 -9.13 -50.96 20.59
N ASN A 698 -8.87 -52.24 20.88
CA ASN A 698 -9.70 -53.36 20.45
C ASN A 698 -10.63 -53.83 21.57
N PHE A 699 -11.88 -54.13 21.23
CA PHE A 699 -12.83 -54.87 22.05
C PHE A 699 -13.47 -55.95 21.19
N GLY A 700 -13.50 -57.19 21.67
CA GLY A 700 -14.11 -58.27 20.91
C GLY A 700 -14.80 -59.33 21.75
N ALA A 701 -15.63 -60.10 21.07
CA ALA A 701 -16.36 -61.25 21.58
C ALA A 701 -16.13 -62.44 20.66
N TYR A 702 -16.07 -63.64 21.23
CA TYR A 702 -15.92 -64.86 20.45
C TYR A 702 -16.82 -65.97 20.95
N TRP A 703 -17.13 -66.88 20.04
CA TRP A 703 -17.73 -68.17 20.30
C TRP A 703 -16.93 -69.25 19.60
N THR A 704 -16.53 -70.29 20.34
CA THR A 704 -15.74 -71.40 19.81
C THR A 704 -16.43 -72.72 20.16
N LEU A 705 -16.55 -73.62 19.20
CA LEU A 705 -17.03 -74.99 19.36
C LEU A 705 -15.90 -75.95 18.97
N THR A 706 -15.49 -76.81 19.90
CA THR A 706 -14.42 -77.81 19.67
C THR A 706 -14.93 -79.22 19.97
N ASP A 707 -14.44 -80.20 19.20
CA ASP A 707 -14.67 -81.61 19.47
C ASP A 707 -13.44 -82.24 20.13
N PRO A 708 -13.50 -82.62 21.42
CA PRO A 708 -12.32 -83.13 22.13
C PRO A 708 -11.88 -84.52 21.67
N THR A 709 -12.70 -85.25 20.89
CA THR A 709 -12.40 -86.61 20.43
C THR A 709 -11.77 -86.64 19.04
N VAL A 710 -12.29 -85.83 18.12
CA VAL A 710 -11.86 -85.77 16.72
C VAL A 710 -10.98 -84.55 16.44
N GLY A 711 -11.06 -83.51 17.27
CA GLY A 711 -10.23 -82.30 17.17
C GLY A 711 -10.70 -81.27 16.13
N TRP A 712 -11.90 -81.43 15.56
CA TRP A 712 -12.45 -80.40 14.68
C TRP A 712 -12.96 -79.21 15.49
N TYR A 713 -12.96 -78.03 14.87
CA TYR A 713 -13.42 -76.80 15.52
C TYR A 713 -14.17 -75.87 14.58
N VAL A 714 -15.00 -75.01 15.18
CA VAL A 714 -15.60 -73.81 14.58
C VAL A 714 -15.37 -72.65 15.54
N ASP A 715 -14.93 -71.51 15.02
CA ASP A 715 -14.63 -70.30 15.78
C ASP A 715 -15.24 -69.08 15.09
N LEU A 716 -16.02 -68.31 15.84
CA LEU A 716 -16.66 -67.08 15.39
C LEU A 716 -16.18 -65.92 16.26
N VAL A 717 -15.78 -64.81 15.63
CA VAL A 717 -15.26 -63.63 16.33
C VAL A 717 -15.86 -62.37 15.79
N ALA A 718 -16.24 -61.46 16.68
CA ALA A 718 -16.56 -60.07 16.35
C ALA A 718 -15.66 -59.14 17.15
N MET A 719 -15.01 -58.19 16.48
CA MET A 719 -14.09 -57.23 17.09
C MET A 719 -14.36 -55.82 16.57
N GLY A 720 -14.59 -54.88 17.49
CA GLY A 720 -14.59 -53.46 17.23
C GLY A 720 -13.25 -52.85 17.63
N THR A 721 -12.73 -51.93 16.81
CA THR A 721 -11.50 -51.17 17.10
C THR A 721 -11.78 -49.68 17.01
N ARG A 722 -11.40 -48.91 18.03
CA ARG A 722 -11.32 -47.45 17.93
C ARG A 722 -9.92 -47.06 17.48
N LEU A 723 -9.82 -46.21 16.46
CA LEU A 723 -8.57 -45.81 15.81
C LEU A 723 -8.25 -44.35 16.09
N ASP A 724 -7.00 -44.08 16.42
CA ASP A 724 -6.40 -42.75 16.49
C ASP A 724 -5.07 -42.76 15.71
N GLY A 725 -4.72 -41.67 15.04
CA GLY A 725 -3.54 -41.61 14.19
C GLY A 725 -2.91 -40.23 14.10
N ASP A 726 -1.58 -40.19 14.19
CA ASP A 726 -0.74 -38.99 14.04
C ASP A 726 0.13 -39.19 12.78
N ASN A 727 -0.47 -38.96 11.62
CA ASN A 727 0.20 -39.12 10.34
C ASN A 727 0.89 -37.81 9.94
N LYS A 728 2.00 -37.89 9.22
CA LYS A 728 2.77 -36.71 8.86
C LYS A 728 3.42 -36.86 7.49
N SER A 729 3.31 -35.83 6.64
CA SER A 729 4.06 -35.78 5.38
C SER A 729 5.53 -35.42 5.60
N ASP A 730 6.39 -35.74 4.64
CA ASP A 730 7.83 -35.45 4.71
C ASP A 730 8.12 -33.94 4.76
N ARG A 731 7.24 -33.10 4.20
CA ARG A 731 7.32 -31.64 4.33
C ARG A 731 6.76 -31.07 5.64
N GLY A 732 6.28 -31.93 6.53
CA GLY A 732 5.95 -31.56 7.89
C GLY A 732 4.47 -31.37 8.20
N VAL A 733 3.57 -31.52 7.22
CA VAL A 733 2.12 -31.36 7.42
C VAL A 733 1.59 -32.53 8.24
N LYS A 734 0.95 -32.23 9.37
CA LYS A 734 0.28 -33.22 10.21
C LYS A 734 -1.12 -33.53 9.71
N MET A 735 -1.53 -34.78 9.88
CA MET A 735 -2.79 -35.33 9.41
C MET A 735 -3.37 -36.25 10.48
N ASP A 736 -4.01 -35.64 11.48
CA ASP A 736 -4.67 -36.38 12.56
C ASP A 736 -5.86 -37.15 11.99
N SER A 737 -5.94 -38.43 12.33
CA SER A 737 -6.97 -39.34 11.82
C SER A 737 -7.70 -40.02 12.98
N LYS A 738 -9.02 -40.06 12.93
CA LYS A 738 -9.86 -40.78 13.90
C LYS A 738 -10.83 -41.66 13.18
N GLY A 739 -11.06 -42.85 13.69
CA GLY A 739 -11.92 -43.81 13.03
C GLY A 739 -12.35 -44.96 13.92
N HIS A 740 -13.11 -45.87 13.31
CA HIS A 740 -13.49 -47.13 13.89
C HIS A 740 -13.40 -48.23 12.83
N ALA A 741 -13.11 -49.44 13.26
CA ALA A 741 -13.15 -50.63 12.41
C ALA A 741 -14.00 -51.71 13.07
N LEU A 742 -14.69 -52.50 12.25
CA LEU A 742 -15.40 -53.71 12.66
C LEU A 742 -14.83 -54.87 11.86
N ALA A 743 -14.37 -55.91 12.55
CA ALA A 743 -13.90 -57.15 11.96
C ALA A 743 -14.75 -58.32 12.45
N LEU A 744 -15.19 -59.15 11.52
CA LEU A 744 -15.95 -60.37 11.78
C LEU A 744 -15.18 -61.54 11.17
N SER A 745 -14.99 -62.63 11.92
CA SER A 745 -14.33 -63.85 11.46
C SER A 745 -15.21 -65.07 11.69
N ALA A 746 -15.14 -66.02 10.76
CA ALA A 746 -15.64 -67.37 10.91
C ALA A 746 -14.56 -68.33 10.40
N GLU A 747 -14.07 -69.18 11.29
CA GLU A 747 -13.01 -70.15 11.03
C GLU A 747 -13.50 -71.56 11.38
N ALA A 748 -13.12 -72.57 10.61
CA ALA A 748 -13.38 -73.96 10.94
C ALA A 748 -12.21 -74.82 10.47
N GLY A 749 -11.90 -75.87 11.23
CA GLY A 749 -10.81 -76.78 10.90
C GLY A 749 -11.11 -78.22 11.30
N TYR A 750 -10.51 -79.15 10.58
CA TYR A 750 -10.61 -80.59 10.85
C TYR A 750 -9.19 -81.20 10.73
N PRO A 751 -8.60 -81.70 11.83
CA PRO A 751 -7.26 -82.27 11.80
C PRO A 751 -7.28 -83.67 11.16
N ILE A 752 -6.36 -83.92 10.23
CA ILE A 752 -6.17 -85.24 9.61
C ILE A 752 -4.89 -85.85 10.16
N ALA A 753 -5.00 -86.93 10.92
CA ALA A 753 -3.84 -87.64 11.45
C ALA A 753 -3.10 -88.38 10.33
N ILE A 754 -1.82 -88.04 10.11
CA ILE A 754 -0.98 -88.63 9.03
C ILE A 754 -0.22 -89.88 9.53
N SER A 755 0.06 -90.00 10.84
CA SER A 755 0.60 -91.23 11.46
C SER A 755 0.41 -91.23 12.98
N GLU A 756 0.34 -92.41 13.60
CA GLU A 756 0.20 -92.57 15.06
C GLU A 756 1.52 -92.38 15.86
N ARG A 757 2.64 -92.04 15.21
CA ARG A 757 3.99 -92.17 15.81
C ARG A 757 4.70 -90.90 16.30
N SER A 758 4.05 -89.73 16.32
CA SER A 758 4.69 -88.48 16.77
C SER A 758 3.97 -87.80 17.93
N HIS A 759 3.88 -88.46 19.08
CA HIS A 759 3.67 -87.79 20.37
C HIS A 759 4.68 -88.32 21.39
N ARG A 760 5.92 -87.84 21.31
CA ARG A 760 6.87 -87.75 22.43
C ARG A 760 8.03 -86.83 22.05
N SER A 761 7.79 -85.53 22.11
CA SER A 761 8.65 -84.52 22.76
C SER A 761 8.26 -83.12 22.27
N ARG A 762 7.57 -82.34 23.09
CA ARG A 762 8.13 -81.24 23.86
C ARG A 762 7.10 -80.78 24.88
#